data_AF-A0A949FQJ0-F1
#
_entry.id   AF-A0A949FQJ0-F1
#
_cell.length_a   1.000
_cell.length_b   1.000
_cell.length_c   1.000
_cell.angle_alpha   90.00
_cell.angle_beta   90.00
_cell.angle_gamma   90.00
#
_symmetry.space_group_name_H-M   'P 1'
#
loop_
_entity.id
_entity.type
_entity.pdbx_description
1 polymer ?
#
loop_
_entity_poly.entity_id
_entity_poly.type
_entity_poly.pdbx_seq_one_letter_code
_entity_poly.pdbx_strand_id
1 'polypeptide(L)'
;AKNNPGQAIKDQDKSIELDGKYALAYSRRAEAYFSKKDMASTVKNIESALGLQPTLPDALCQRAYLQAMKKEYGRALSDVDAAIKTSPRFIPAHILRGKTLIAQGNKEDALKSFHKAISIRDDAPAYTARGLLYYDKKEYEKSLQDFTRAIEIDARLAAAYQGRAQTLKKLGREEESKQDTAKFKELSPKPPEKKSDKDKEKEKKEDPPPIPKFVVKSKGVDPLSIESVKATARKIDALVAENHQKLGIKPNPKTDDSQFVRRVYLDIVGTIPNYRQVSKFLDSNDPDKRSKLIDELLSSEGYASHYFNYWADILRYKDQLNNNVRGEPFRQWLKQSLAENKTWNRMVYEMLTAEGSIWDNPATGYLQRDPGMQLDVVNNTTRIFLGTRIGCAQCHNHPFDKWTQKEFYEMAAFLFPTLPSAAGTDKRFWEKNPAQQLKEEYAKFEQEEEERRLNRNRFDRMISMNMALVNDMLDRKIKLPKDYAYDDAKPGTVVAPKTLFGKPAEIKDGEPARRAFARWMVSKDNPRFAKTIANRLWRQVFGQGLIEPVDDMMDDTVAENPNLMDFLEAEMKRLNFDLKEYLRVLMHTEVYQRQACTENIPVGSIYHFPGPVLRRMTAEQVWDSFLTLAVDPIDYRELPSELKKSYLKLDVADATVEELLEADRMSAKLDAERNSQLARFKYKGELLARASELPSPLPPNHFLRMFGQSDRELIAGSSMTGSVPQILLMYNGPISHMLLEKNSTIYNNIVKRNTLNGGIRAVFLTVLSREPDADEVAIASEEIKKNGAAGYGNVVWSLANTREFLFIQ
;
A
#
# COMPACT_ATOMS: atom_id res chain seq x y z
N ALA A 1 -30.47 -0.81 -10.75
CA ALA A 1 -29.37 -1.41 -11.52
C ALA A 1 -28.65 -0.45 -12.50
N LYS A 2 -29.33 0.35 -13.34
CA LYS A 2 -28.65 1.13 -14.42
C LYS A 2 -27.81 2.36 -14.01
N ASN A 3 -27.92 2.87 -12.77
CA ASN A 3 -27.16 4.05 -12.32
C ASN A 3 -26.10 3.76 -11.23
N ASN A 4 -25.86 2.50 -10.87
CA ASN A 4 -24.80 2.12 -9.93
C ASN A 4 -24.22 0.74 -10.26
N PRO A 5 -23.32 0.65 -11.26
CA PRO A 5 -22.76 -0.63 -11.69
C PRO A 5 -21.87 -1.26 -10.60
N GLY A 6 -21.34 -0.48 -9.67
CA GLY A 6 -20.59 -1.01 -8.52
C GLY A 6 -21.48 -1.80 -7.56
N GLN A 7 -22.69 -1.30 -7.29
CA GLN A 7 -23.66 -2.03 -6.46
C GLN A 7 -24.18 -3.28 -7.18
N ALA A 8 -24.50 -3.17 -8.48
CA ALA A 8 -24.96 -4.31 -9.27
C ALA A 8 -23.94 -5.47 -9.27
N ILE A 9 -22.63 -5.18 -9.31
CA ILE A 9 -21.59 -6.21 -9.18
C ILE A 9 -21.68 -6.90 -7.82
N LYS A 10 -21.77 -6.13 -6.71
CA LYS A 10 -21.88 -6.68 -5.35
C LYS A 10 -23.11 -7.57 -5.17
N ASP A 11 -24.25 -7.16 -5.73
CA ASP A 11 -25.50 -7.93 -5.63
C ASP A 11 -25.38 -9.26 -6.38
N GLN A 12 -24.72 -9.26 -7.55
CA GLN A 12 -24.47 -10.49 -8.30
C GLN A 12 -23.37 -11.35 -7.67
N ASP A 13 -22.36 -10.75 -7.04
CA ASP A 13 -21.36 -11.48 -6.25
C ASP A 13 -22.05 -12.26 -5.13
N LYS A 14 -22.99 -11.63 -4.43
CA LYS A 14 -23.76 -12.32 -3.39
C LYS A 14 -24.67 -13.41 -3.96
N SER A 15 -25.28 -13.16 -5.12
CA SER A 15 -26.12 -14.17 -5.80
C SER A 15 -25.30 -15.41 -6.20
N ILE A 16 -24.05 -15.21 -6.65
CA ILE A 16 -23.11 -16.28 -7.01
C ILE A 16 -22.57 -17.00 -5.76
N GLU A 17 -22.38 -16.29 -4.65
CA GLU A 17 -22.00 -16.90 -3.38
C GLU A 17 -23.11 -17.83 -2.84
N LEU A 18 -24.37 -17.42 -3.01
CA LEU A 18 -25.54 -18.21 -2.58
C LEU A 18 -25.81 -19.39 -3.52
N ASP A 19 -25.67 -19.19 -4.83
CA ASP A 19 -25.75 -20.27 -5.82
C ASP A 19 -24.70 -20.05 -6.92
N GLY A 20 -23.58 -20.76 -6.80
CA GLY A 20 -22.48 -20.71 -7.77
C GLY A 20 -22.86 -21.18 -9.17
N LYS A 21 -24.01 -21.85 -9.34
CA LYS A 21 -24.54 -22.33 -10.63
C LYS A 21 -25.59 -21.39 -11.23
N TYR A 22 -25.90 -20.28 -10.59
CA TYR A 22 -26.91 -19.33 -11.09
C TYR A 22 -26.38 -18.51 -12.28
N ALA A 23 -26.49 -19.07 -13.49
CA ALA A 23 -25.94 -18.52 -14.72
C ALA A 23 -26.38 -17.07 -15.02
N LEU A 24 -27.62 -16.70 -14.66
CA LEU A 24 -28.14 -15.36 -14.87
C LEU A 24 -27.40 -14.30 -14.02
N ALA A 25 -26.91 -14.65 -12.83
CA ALA A 25 -26.12 -13.72 -12.01
C ALA A 25 -24.79 -13.37 -12.68
N TYR A 26 -24.11 -14.34 -13.30
CA TYR A 26 -22.91 -14.06 -14.08
C TYR A 26 -23.20 -13.14 -15.27
N SER A 27 -24.31 -13.37 -15.99
CA SER A 27 -24.76 -12.49 -17.09
C SER A 27 -25.05 -11.06 -16.62
N ARG A 28 -25.78 -10.89 -15.51
CA ARG A 28 -26.06 -9.56 -14.91
C ARG A 28 -24.78 -8.87 -14.41
N ARG A 29 -23.84 -9.65 -13.87
CA ARG A 29 -22.54 -9.14 -13.43
C ARG A 29 -21.70 -8.67 -14.62
N ALA A 30 -21.76 -9.39 -15.76
CA ALA A 30 -21.11 -8.96 -16.99
C ALA A 30 -21.65 -7.60 -17.48
N GLU A 31 -22.97 -7.37 -17.47
CA GLU A 31 -23.56 -6.08 -17.84
C GLU A 31 -23.07 -4.93 -16.95
N ALA A 32 -22.94 -5.18 -15.65
CA ALA A 32 -22.42 -4.21 -14.70
C ALA A 32 -20.92 -3.90 -14.94
N TYR A 33 -20.10 -4.91 -15.23
CA TYR A 33 -18.70 -4.70 -15.63
C TYR A 33 -18.57 -3.96 -16.96
N PHE A 34 -19.45 -4.25 -17.92
CA PHE A 34 -19.50 -3.55 -19.21
C PHE A 34 -19.78 -2.05 -19.01
N SER A 35 -20.69 -1.73 -18.10
CA SER A 35 -21.02 -0.35 -17.71
C SER A 35 -19.84 0.38 -17.05
N LYS A 36 -18.93 -0.36 -16.40
CA LYS A 36 -17.65 0.17 -15.86
C LYS A 36 -16.51 0.24 -16.87
N LYS A 37 -16.75 -0.15 -18.13
CA LYS A 37 -15.74 -0.28 -19.18
C LYS A 37 -14.64 -1.32 -18.87
N ASP A 38 -14.92 -2.28 -17.97
CA ASP A 38 -14.02 -3.39 -17.69
C ASP A 38 -14.33 -4.57 -18.62
N MET A 39 -13.68 -4.56 -19.78
CA MET A 39 -13.94 -5.55 -20.84
C MET A 39 -13.46 -6.95 -20.47
N ALA A 40 -12.37 -7.07 -19.70
CA ALA A 40 -11.84 -8.37 -19.31
C ALA A 40 -12.81 -9.11 -18.38
N SER A 41 -13.31 -8.42 -17.35
CA SER A 41 -14.30 -8.97 -16.44
C SER A 41 -15.64 -9.24 -17.13
N THR A 42 -16.04 -8.38 -18.09
CA THR A 42 -17.25 -8.59 -18.89
C THR A 42 -17.20 -9.92 -19.65
N VAL A 43 -16.13 -10.15 -20.43
CA VAL A 43 -15.99 -11.37 -21.24
C VAL A 43 -15.93 -12.62 -20.35
N LYS A 44 -15.13 -12.59 -19.28
CA LYS A 44 -15.02 -13.71 -18.34
C LYS A 44 -16.37 -14.12 -17.75
N ASN A 45 -17.21 -13.14 -17.40
CA ASN A 45 -18.52 -13.42 -16.82
C ASN A 45 -19.54 -13.94 -17.84
N ILE A 46 -19.49 -13.46 -19.08
CA ILE A 46 -20.29 -14.01 -20.20
C ILE A 46 -19.92 -15.48 -20.44
N GLU A 47 -18.62 -15.78 -20.50
CA GLU A 47 -18.12 -17.14 -20.69
C GLU A 47 -18.51 -18.05 -19.53
N SER A 48 -18.44 -17.56 -18.29
CA SER A 48 -18.89 -18.30 -17.11
C SER A 48 -20.39 -18.59 -17.16
N ALA A 49 -21.21 -17.61 -17.55
CA ALA A 49 -22.65 -17.78 -17.70
C ALA A 49 -23.00 -18.83 -18.77
N LEU A 50 -22.33 -18.80 -19.92
CA LEU A 50 -22.56 -19.75 -21.01
C LEU A 50 -21.94 -21.12 -20.74
N GLY A 51 -20.90 -21.21 -19.91
CA GLY A 51 -20.37 -22.48 -19.42
C GLY A 51 -21.35 -23.20 -18.49
N LEU A 52 -22.12 -22.46 -17.69
CA LEU A 52 -23.15 -22.99 -16.81
C LEU A 52 -24.48 -23.27 -17.54
N GLN A 53 -24.89 -22.37 -18.43
CA GLN A 53 -26.11 -22.49 -19.23
C GLN A 53 -25.85 -22.00 -20.68
N PRO A 54 -25.47 -22.91 -21.60
CA PRO A 54 -25.09 -22.55 -22.97
C PRO A 54 -26.19 -21.87 -23.79
N THR A 55 -27.45 -22.06 -23.40
CA THR A 55 -28.63 -21.52 -24.10
C THR A 55 -29.20 -20.27 -23.43
N LEU A 56 -28.52 -19.69 -22.44
CA LEU A 56 -29.00 -18.52 -21.71
C LEU A 56 -29.14 -17.29 -22.65
N PRO A 57 -30.36 -16.79 -22.92
CA PRO A 57 -30.57 -15.74 -23.92
C PRO A 57 -29.82 -14.44 -23.62
N ASP A 58 -29.78 -13.99 -22.36
CA ASP A 58 -29.08 -12.77 -21.95
C ASP A 58 -27.58 -12.84 -22.27
N ALA A 59 -26.92 -13.94 -21.91
CA ALA A 59 -25.49 -14.11 -22.11
C ALA A 59 -25.13 -14.31 -23.60
N LEU A 60 -25.98 -15.01 -24.37
CA LEU A 60 -25.84 -15.12 -25.81
C LEU A 60 -25.95 -13.75 -26.49
N CYS A 61 -26.93 -12.92 -26.10
CA CYS A 61 -27.07 -11.56 -26.62
C CYS A 61 -25.89 -10.66 -26.22
N GLN A 62 -25.39 -10.75 -24.99
CA GLN A 62 -24.20 -10.00 -24.56
C GLN A 62 -22.96 -10.40 -25.38
N ARG A 63 -22.74 -11.70 -25.60
CA ARG A 63 -21.63 -12.20 -26.43
C ARG A 63 -21.77 -11.74 -27.88
N ALA A 64 -22.97 -11.86 -28.45
CA ALA A 64 -23.26 -11.40 -29.81
C ALA A 64 -23.02 -9.90 -29.99
N TYR A 65 -23.38 -9.09 -29.00
CA TYR A 65 -23.12 -7.65 -29.03
C TYR A 65 -21.61 -7.35 -29.10
N LEU A 66 -20.79 -8.04 -28.28
CA LEU A 66 -19.34 -7.88 -28.32
C LEU A 66 -18.71 -8.37 -29.64
N GLN A 67 -19.22 -9.46 -30.20
CA GLN A 67 -18.79 -9.96 -31.52
C GLN A 67 -19.16 -8.97 -32.64
N ALA A 68 -20.36 -8.38 -32.60
CA ALA A 68 -20.79 -7.36 -33.55
C ALA A 68 -19.90 -6.11 -33.48
N MET A 69 -19.47 -5.68 -32.28
CA MET A 69 -18.50 -4.59 -32.12
C MET A 69 -17.14 -4.90 -32.78
N LYS A 70 -16.73 -6.17 -32.81
CA LYS A 70 -15.54 -6.66 -33.51
C LYS A 70 -15.76 -6.89 -35.01
N LYS A 71 -16.94 -6.57 -35.52
CA LYS A 71 -17.39 -6.81 -36.91
C LYS A 71 -17.49 -8.30 -37.27
N GLU A 72 -17.59 -9.19 -36.29
CA GLU A 72 -17.78 -10.64 -36.47
C GLU A 72 -19.29 -10.97 -36.63
N TYR A 73 -19.95 -10.35 -37.62
CA TYR A 73 -21.42 -10.37 -37.74
C TYR A 73 -22.04 -11.76 -37.88
N GLY A 74 -21.37 -12.69 -38.58
CA GLY A 74 -21.86 -14.06 -38.74
C GLY A 74 -21.93 -14.82 -37.41
N ARG A 75 -20.93 -14.63 -36.53
CA ARG A 75 -20.93 -15.22 -35.19
C ARG A 75 -21.98 -14.56 -34.29
N ALA A 76 -22.09 -13.24 -34.37
CA ALA A 76 -23.09 -12.49 -33.62
C ALA A 76 -24.52 -12.91 -33.98
N LEU A 77 -24.82 -13.10 -35.27
CA LEU A 77 -26.12 -13.59 -35.71
C LEU A 77 -26.38 -15.03 -35.27
N SER A 78 -25.36 -15.90 -35.31
CA SER A 78 -25.50 -17.27 -34.81
C SER A 78 -25.89 -17.31 -33.33
N ASP A 79 -25.25 -16.50 -32.49
CA ASP A 79 -25.57 -16.40 -31.05
C ASP A 79 -26.96 -15.81 -30.81
N VAL A 80 -27.35 -14.79 -31.58
CA VAL A 80 -28.70 -14.19 -31.49
C VAL A 80 -29.79 -15.15 -31.96
N ASP A 81 -29.57 -15.87 -33.06
CA ASP A 81 -30.50 -16.88 -33.57
C ASP A 81 -30.65 -18.04 -32.58
N ALA A 82 -29.56 -18.45 -31.90
CA ALA A 82 -29.62 -19.41 -30.80
C ALA A 82 -30.43 -18.89 -29.59
N ALA A 83 -30.28 -17.61 -29.24
CA ALA A 83 -31.08 -16.96 -28.20
C ALA A 83 -32.57 -16.92 -28.56
N ILE A 84 -32.90 -16.59 -29.81
CA ILE A 84 -34.29 -16.56 -30.32
C ILE A 84 -34.87 -17.97 -30.38
N LYS A 85 -34.09 -18.97 -30.82
CA LYS A 85 -34.54 -20.37 -30.85
C LYS A 85 -34.92 -20.86 -29.46
N THR A 86 -34.14 -20.48 -28.44
CA THR A 86 -34.38 -20.88 -27.04
C THR A 86 -35.52 -20.08 -26.42
N SER A 87 -35.61 -18.78 -26.69
CA SER A 87 -36.66 -17.91 -26.18
C SER A 87 -37.23 -17.01 -27.29
N PRO A 88 -38.21 -17.53 -28.07
CA PRO A 88 -38.74 -16.82 -29.24
C PRO A 88 -39.41 -15.48 -28.93
N ARG A 89 -39.84 -15.27 -27.67
CA ARG A 89 -40.45 -14.03 -27.20
C ARG A 89 -39.45 -13.07 -26.53
N PHE A 90 -38.14 -13.36 -26.57
CA PHE A 90 -37.13 -12.49 -25.97
C PHE A 90 -36.82 -11.28 -26.86
N ILE A 91 -37.47 -10.15 -26.55
CA ILE A 91 -37.41 -8.90 -27.33
C ILE A 91 -35.97 -8.38 -27.56
N PRO A 92 -35.05 -8.37 -26.57
CA PRO A 92 -33.69 -7.88 -26.78
C PRO A 92 -32.93 -8.63 -27.89
N ALA A 93 -33.17 -9.92 -28.08
CA ALA A 93 -32.53 -10.70 -29.14
C ALA A 93 -33.02 -10.25 -30.53
N HIS A 94 -34.32 -10.03 -30.72
CA HIS A 94 -34.86 -9.54 -31.99
C HIS A 94 -34.37 -8.13 -32.33
N ILE A 95 -34.24 -7.24 -31.33
CA ILE A 95 -33.65 -5.90 -31.52
C ILE A 95 -32.17 -6.00 -31.89
N LEU A 96 -31.40 -6.83 -31.18
CA LEU A 96 -29.97 -7.02 -31.45
C LEU A 96 -29.75 -7.65 -32.82
N ARG A 97 -30.61 -8.59 -33.24
CA ARG A 97 -30.62 -9.17 -34.59
C ARG A 97 -30.79 -8.09 -35.64
N GLY A 98 -31.79 -7.23 -35.48
CA GLY A 98 -32.06 -6.12 -36.39
C GLY A 98 -30.87 -5.15 -36.50
N LYS A 99 -30.28 -4.76 -35.36
CA LYS A 99 -29.09 -3.89 -35.34
C LYS A 99 -27.87 -4.53 -36.01
N THR A 100 -27.67 -5.83 -35.80
CA THR A 100 -26.56 -6.59 -36.40
C THR A 100 -26.74 -6.73 -37.91
N LEU A 101 -27.97 -7.00 -38.38
CA LEU A 101 -28.31 -7.06 -39.80
C LEU A 101 -28.13 -5.70 -40.50
N ILE A 102 -28.46 -4.59 -39.84
CA ILE A 102 -28.15 -3.24 -40.36
C ILE A 102 -26.64 -3.06 -40.52
N ALA A 103 -25.85 -3.44 -39.52
CA ALA A 103 -24.38 -3.34 -39.60
C ALA A 103 -23.77 -4.24 -40.69
N GLN A 104 -24.45 -5.33 -41.05
CA GLN A 104 -24.11 -6.21 -42.17
C GLN A 104 -24.68 -5.72 -43.52
N GLY A 105 -25.49 -4.65 -43.53
CA GLY A 105 -26.08 -4.07 -44.74
C GLY A 105 -27.45 -4.65 -45.14
N ASN A 106 -28.01 -5.63 -44.41
CA ASN A 106 -29.30 -6.23 -44.70
C ASN A 106 -30.46 -5.50 -43.98
N LYS A 107 -30.88 -4.38 -44.55
CA LYS A 107 -31.91 -3.50 -43.96
C LYS A 107 -33.32 -4.10 -43.97
N GLU A 108 -33.67 -4.95 -44.94
CA GLU A 108 -35.00 -5.54 -45.06
C GLU A 108 -35.25 -6.61 -43.99
N ASP A 109 -34.30 -7.49 -43.75
CA ASP A 109 -34.44 -8.49 -42.67
C ASP A 109 -34.28 -7.87 -41.29
N ALA A 110 -33.56 -6.75 -41.18
CA ALA A 110 -33.56 -5.95 -39.96
C ALA A 110 -34.94 -5.39 -39.65
N LEU A 111 -35.64 -4.86 -40.67
CA LEU A 111 -36.99 -4.35 -40.53
C LEU A 111 -37.96 -5.44 -40.06
N LYS A 112 -37.88 -6.66 -40.62
CA LYS A 112 -38.66 -7.82 -40.16
C LYS A 112 -38.37 -8.15 -38.69
N SER A 113 -37.11 -8.08 -38.28
CA SER A 113 -36.69 -8.37 -36.90
C SER A 113 -37.26 -7.34 -35.91
N PHE A 114 -37.28 -6.05 -36.26
CA PHE A 114 -37.94 -5.03 -35.42
C PHE A 114 -39.46 -5.16 -35.39
N HIS A 115 -40.11 -5.50 -36.51
CA HIS A 115 -41.54 -5.81 -36.51
C HIS A 115 -41.85 -6.99 -35.59
N LYS A 116 -41.00 -8.02 -35.60
CA LYS A 116 -41.16 -9.16 -34.71
C LYS A 116 -41.04 -8.77 -33.24
N ALA A 117 -40.04 -7.94 -32.90
CA ALA A 117 -39.87 -7.41 -31.55
C ALA A 117 -41.13 -6.67 -31.06
N ILE A 118 -41.68 -5.79 -31.89
CA ILE A 118 -42.87 -4.99 -31.59
C ILE A 118 -44.14 -5.86 -31.53
N SER A 119 -44.27 -6.90 -32.37
CA SER A 119 -45.41 -7.81 -32.33
C SER A 119 -45.49 -8.67 -31.06
N ILE A 120 -44.38 -8.81 -30.33
CA ILE A 120 -44.35 -9.57 -29.07
C ILE A 120 -44.98 -8.73 -27.95
N ARG A 121 -44.60 -7.45 -27.87
CA ARG A 121 -45.12 -6.43 -26.96
C ARG A 121 -44.59 -5.06 -27.40
N ASP A 122 -45.37 -4.01 -27.15
CA ASP A 122 -44.90 -2.61 -27.22
C ASP A 122 -43.61 -2.42 -26.41
N ASP A 123 -42.57 -1.91 -27.08
CA ASP A 123 -41.24 -1.74 -26.51
C ASP A 123 -40.55 -0.50 -27.09
N ALA A 124 -40.27 0.48 -26.23
CA ALA A 124 -39.70 1.77 -26.64
C ALA A 124 -38.34 1.62 -27.36
N PRO A 125 -37.39 0.77 -26.90
CA PRO A 125 -36.17 0.48 -27.65
C PRO A 125 -36.40 -0.12 -29.04
N ALA A 126 -37.38 -1.00 -29.22
CA ALA A 126 -37.71 -1.59 -30.51
C ALA A 126 -38.27 -0.54 -31.50
N TYR A 127 -39.21 0.30 -31.05
CA TYR A 127 -39.73 1.42 -31.83
C TYR A 127 -38.63 2.43 -32.17
N THR A 128 -37.75 2.77 -31.23
CA THR A 128 -36.61 3.67 -31.48
C THR A 128 -35.67 3.10 -32.54
N ALA A 129 -35.35 1.80 -32.48
CA ALA A 129 -34.48 1.15 -33.45
C ALA A 129 -35.11 1.10 -34.85
N ARG A 130 -36.42 0.85 -34.96
CA ARG A 130 -37.15 0.87 -36.23
C ARG A 130 -37.31 2.29 -36.78
N GLY A 131 -37.58 3.28 -35.92
CA GLY A 131 -37.67 4.69 -36.28
C GLY A 131 -36.36 5.24 -36.85
N LEU A 132 -35.20 4.82 -36.31
CA LEU A 132 -33.88 5.13 -36.88
C LEU A 132 -33.67 4.50 -38.26
N LEU A 133 -34.14 3.26 -38.46
CA LEU A 133 -34.07 2.60 -39.77
C LEU A 133 -34.96 3.30 -40.81
N TYR A 134 -36.18 3.70 -40.44
CA TYR A 134 -37.05 4.49 -41.32
C TYR A 134 -36.46 5.87 -41.64
N TYR A 135 -35.81 6.52 -40.66
CA TYR A 135 -35.09 7.78 -40.90
C TYR A 135 -33.98 7.60 -41.95
N ASP A 136 -33.18 6.53 -41.84
CA ASP A 136 -32.11 6.21 -42.80
C ASP A 136 -32.66 5.86 -44.19
N LYS A 137 -33.84 5.21 -44.26
CA LYS A 137 -34.59 4.99 -45.52
C LYS A 137 -35.29 6.25 -46.04
N LYS A 138 -35.18 7.40 -45.35
CA LYS A 138 -35.85 8.68 -45.64
C LYS A 138 -37.39 8.61 -45.56
N GLU A 139 -37.93 7.61 -44.89
CA GLU A 139 -39.36 7.45 -44.61
C GLU A 139 -39.72 8.23 -43.33
N TYR A 140 -39.61 9.56 -43.39
CA TYR A 140 -39.64 10.42 -42.21
C TYR A 140 -40.97 10.39 -41.44
N GLU A 141 -42.11 10.22 -42.11
CA GLU A 141 -43.40 10.12 -41.42
C GLU A 141 -43.51 8.86 -40.56
N LYS A 142 -43.04 7.71 -41.07
CA LYS A 142 -43.00 6.47 -40.28
C LYS A 142 -41.98 6.55 -39.15
N SER A 143 -40.85 7.19 -39.41
CA SER A 143 -39.84 7.48 -38.38
C SER A 143 -40.41 8.33 -37.24
N LEU A 144 -41.18 9.37 -37.58
CA LEU A 144 -41.83 10.25 -36.61
C LEU A 144 -42.86 9.51 -35.76
N GLN A 145 -43.68 8.65 -36.39
CA GLN A 145 -44.64 7.79 -35.68
C GLN A 145 -43.94 6.86 -34.68
N ASP A 146 -42.86 6.19 -35.11
CA ASP A 146 -42.12 5.26 -34.27
C ASP A 146 -41.44 5.96 -33.09
N PHE A 147 -40.80 7.12 -33.29
CA PHE A 147 -40.22 7.85 -32.16
C PHE A 147 -41.28 8.43 -31.22
N THR A 148 -42.42 8.86 -31.74
CA THR A 148 -43.54 9.32 -30.90
C THR A 148 -44.06 8.18 -30.04
N ARG A 149 -44.28 7.00 -30.63
CA ARG A 149 -44.71 5.82 -29.87
C ARG A 149 -43.66 5.39 -28.84
N ALA A 150 -42.36 5.47 -29.17
CA ALA A 150 -41.30 5.19 -28.21
C ALA A 150 -41.33 6.13 -27.00
N ILE A 151 -41.59 7.42 -27.20
CA ILE A 151 -41.70 8.43 -26.14
C ILE A 151 -42.98 8.23 -25.30
N GLU A 152 -44.09 7.86 -25.92
CA GLU A 152 -45.33 7.51 -25.21
C GLU A 152 -45.14 6.30 -24.28
N ILE A 153 -44.32 5.34 -24.69
CA ILE A 153 -44.00 4.15 -23.89
C ILE A 153 -42.97 4.45 -22.79
N ASP A 154 -41.92 5.21 -23.09
CA ASP A 154 -40.88 5.61 -22.13
C ASP A 154 -40.47 7.08 -22.33
N ALA A 155 -41.08 7.96 -21.53
CA ALA A 155 -40.83 9.40 -21.55
C ALA A 155 -39.43 9.79 -21.02
N ARG A 156 -38.62 8.85 -20.49
CA ARG A 156 -37.23 9.10 -20.06
C ARG A 156 -36.21 8.64 -21.09
N LEU A 157 -36.63 8.07 -22.22
CA LEU A 157 -35.73 7.56 -23.25
C LEU A 157 -35.15 8.69 -24.11
N ALA A 158 -34.02 9.26 -23.69
CA ALA A 158 -33.34 10.37 -24.38
C ALA A 158 -33.10 10.10 -25.88
N ALA A 159 -32.71 8.89 -26.26
CA ALA A 159 -32.44 8.53 -27.65
C ALA A 159 -33.68 8.69 -28.57
N ALA A 160 -34.90 8.51 -28.05
CA ALA A 160 -36.13 8.69 -28.82
C ALA A 160 -36.40 10.18 -29.10
N TYR A 161 -36.16 11.06 -28.12
CA TYR A 161 -36.23 12.52 -28.32
C TYR A 161 -35.19 13.02 -29.33
N GLN A 162 -33.96 12.48 -29.27
CA GLN A 162 -32.92 12.83 -30.24
C GLN A 162 -33.31 12.42 -31.66
N GLY A 163 -33.82 11.19 -31.83
CA GLY A 163 -34.31 10.69 -33.12
C GLY A 163 -35.48 11.50 -33.65
N ARG A 164 -36.48 11.79 -32.81
CA ARG A 164 -37.66 12.56 -33.20
C ARG A 164 -37.31 13.99 -33.60
N ALA A 165 -36.43 14.67 -32.87
CA ALA A 165 -35.94 16.00 -33.23
C ALA A 165 -35.29 16.01 -34.63
N GLN A 166 -34.44 15.03 -34.93
CA GLN A 166 -33.81 14.91 -36.26
C GLN A 166 -34.85 14.70 -37.35
N THR A 167 -35.85 13.85 -37.13
CA THR A 167 -36.94 13.60 -38.07
C THR A 167 -37.82 14.83 -38.28
N LEU A 168 -38.21 15.53 -37.21
CA LEU A 168 -39.01 16.77 -37.25
C LEU A 168 -38.31 17.86 -38.05
N LYS A 169 -36.99 18.00 -37.89
CA LYS A 169 -36.18 18.93 -38.70
C LYS A 169 -36.22 18.61 -40.19
N LYS A 170 -36.23 17.32 -40.57
CA LYS A 170 -36.36 16.90 -41.98
C LYS A 170 -37.76 17.15 -42.55
N LEU A 171 -38.78 17.18 -41.69
CA LEU A 171 -40.17 17.49 -42.05
C LEU A 171 -40.49 18.99 -41.97
N GLY A 172 -39.52 19.86 -41.65
CA GLY A 172 -39.73 21.31 -41.54
C GLY A 172 -40.43 21.78 -40.26
N ARG A 173 -40.59 20.91 -39.25
CA ARG A 173 -41.27 21.19 -37.98
C ARG A 173 -40.28 21.68 -36.92
N GLU A 174 -39.75 22.88 -37.14
CA GLU A 174 -38.57 23.37 -36.42
C GLU A 174 -38.81 23.69 -34.94
N GLU A 175 -39.99 24.19 -34.57
CA GLU A 175 -40.33 24.46 -33.16
C GLU A 175 -40.46 23.19 -32.32
N GLU A 176 -41.10 22.15 -32.86
CA GLU A 176 -41.21 20.85 -32.17
C GLU A 176 -39.84 20.16 -32.07
N SER A 177 -39.00 20.30 -33.10
CA SER A 177 -37.61 19.83 -33.05
C SER A 177 -36.82 20.51 -31.93
N LYS A 178 -37.03 21.80 -31.66
CA LYS A 178 -36.36 22.52 -30.56
C LYS A 178 -36.81 22.00 -29.21
N GLN A 179 -38.11 21.74 -29.03
CA GLN A 179 -38.66 21.17 -27.80
C GLN A 179 -38.05 19.80 -27.49
N ASP A 180 -38.00 18.90 -28.48
CA ASP A 180 -37.40 17.58 -28.31
C ASP A 180 -35.89 17.64 -28.06
N THR A 181 -35.19 18.60 -28.68
CA THR A 181 -33.76 18.83 -28.43
C THR A 181 -33.51 19.30 -27.00
N ALA A 182 -34.37 20.18 -26.48
CA ALA A 182 -34.31 20.63 -25.09
C ALA A 182 -34.58 19.45 -24.13
N LYS A 183 -35.57 18.62 -24.42
CA LYS A 183 -35.90 17.45 -23.61
C LYS A 183 -34.79 16.39 -23.64
N PHE A 184 -34.16 16.15 -24.79
CA PHE A 184 -32.96 15.33 -24.90
C PHE A 184 -31.82 15.85 -24.02
N LYS A 185 -31.58 17.16 -24.00
CA LYS A 185 -30.55 17.79 -23.16
C LYS A 185 -30.85 17.70 -21.67
N GLU A 186 -32.13 17.81 -21.28
CA GLU A 186 -32.60 17.61 -19.90
C GLU A 186 -32.37 16.16 -19.42
N LEU A 187 -32.71 15.19 -20.27
CA LEU A 187 -32.63 13.76 -19.95
C LEU A 187 -31.23 13.16 -20.12
N SER A 188 -30.32 13.86 -20.80
CA SER A 188 -28.94 13.41 -21.00
C SER A 188 -28.04 13.81 -19.83
N PRO A 189 -27.19 12.91 -19.31
CA PRO A 189 -26.21 13.28 -18.29
C PRO A 189 -25.28 14.38 -18.83
N LYS A 190 -25.14 15.48 -18.07
CA LYS A 190 -24.26 16.61 -18.45
C LYS A 190 -22.84 16.08 -18.69
N PRO A 191 -22.28 16.23 -19.91
CA PRO A 191 -20.87 15.96 -20.14
C PRO A 191 -20.03 16.92 -19.28
N PRO A 192 -18.87 16.51 -18.76
CA PRO A 192 -17.92 17.49 -18.24
C PRO A 192 -17.56 18.48 -19.36
N GLU A 193 -17.60 19.78 -19.05
CA GLU A 193 -17.35 20.85 -20.02
C GLU A 193 -15.98 20.69 -20.70
N LYS A 194 -15.96 20.73 -22.04
CA LYS A 194 -14.74 20.78 -22.85
C LYS A 194 -14.39 22.25 -23.13
N LYS A 195 -13.30 22.77 -22.53
CA LYS A 195 -12.71 24.07 -22.89
C LYS A 195 -12.14 24.05 -24.33
N SER A 196 -12.23 25.18 -25.03
CA SER A 196 -11.79 25.33 -26.43
C SER A 196 -10.26 25.41 -26.56
N ASP A 197 -9.71 25.06 -27.71
CA ASP A 197 -8.26 25.09 -27.96
C ASP A 197 -7.66 26.51 -27.93
N LYS A 198 -8.47 27.57 -28.07
CA LYS A 198 -8.00 28.96 -27.91
C LYS A 198 -7.91 29.42 -26.45
N ASP A 199 -8.61 28.75 -25.54
CA ASP A 199 -8.47 28.98 -24.09
C ASP A 199 -7.24 28.26 -23.52
N LYS A 200 -6.71 27.24 -24.22
CA LYS A 200 -5.51 26.49 -23.81
C LYS A 200 -4.20 27.27 -23.96
N GLU A 201 -4.16 28.31 -24.78
CA GLU A 201 -2.95 29.13 -24.98
C GLU A 201 -2.93 30.42 -24.15
N LYS A 202 -4.08 30.88 -23.63
CA LYS A 202 -4.15 32.09 -22.80
C LYS A 202 -4.20 31.85 -21.30
N GLU A 203 -4.53 30.64 -20.86
CA GLU A 203 -4.19 30.17 -19.52
C GLU A 203 -2.79 29.55 -19.57
N LYS A 204 -1.74 30.36 -19.34
CA LYS A 204 -0.71 29.90 -18.40
C LYS A 204 -1.51 29.50 -17.16
N LYS A 205 -1.75 28.19 -17.00
CA LYS A 205 -2.40 27.63 -15.83
C LYS A 205 -1.75 28.30 -14.63
N GLU A 206 -2.51 29.10 -13.90
CA GLU A 206 -2.31 29.04 -12.46
C GLU A 206 -2.46 27.56 -12.14
N ASP A 207 -1.38 26.96 -11.66
CA ASP A 207 -1.41 25.58 -11.24
C ASP A 207 -2.64 25.40 -10.34
N PRO A 208 -3.43 24.32 -10.51
CA PRO A 208 -4.44 23.99 -9.52
C PRO A 208 -3.78 24.09 -8.14
N PRO A 209 -4.45 24.70 -7.14
CA PRO A 209 -3.81 25.05 -5.88
C PRO A 209 -2.99 23.85 -5.37
N PRO A 210 -1.74 24.09 -4.93
CA PRO A 210 -0.82 23.02 -4.62
C PRO A 210 -1.48 22.04 -3.66
N ILE A 211 -1.52 20.77 -4.09
CA ILE A 211 -2.15 19.69 -3.33
C ILE A 211 -1.50 19.69 -1.94
N PRO A 212 -2.28 19.68 -0.84
CA PRO A 212 -1.68 19.53 0.48
C PRO A 212 -0.91 18.22 0.53
N LYS A 213 0.39 18.30 0.82
CA LYS A 213 1.28 17.15 0.93
C LYS A 213 1.65 16.98 2.40
N PHE A 214 1.70 15.74 2.87
CA PHE A 214 2.39 15.45 4.11
C PHE A 214 3.89 15.67 3.89
N VAL A 215 4.42 16.72 4.50
CA VAL A 215 5.84 17.08 4.43
C VAL A 215 6.53 16.58 5.69
N VAL A 216 7.51 15.70 5.49
CA VAL A 216 8.30 15.13 6.57
C VAL A 216 9.39 16.13 6.95
N LYS A 217 9.36 16.63 8.19
CA LYS A 217 10.38 17.58 8.67
C LYS A 217 11.53 16.81 9.28
N SER A 218 12.65 16.74 8.57
CA SER A 218 13.85 16.06 9.04
C SER A 218 14.73 16.96 9.89
N LYS A 219 15.20 16.43 11.03
CA LYS A 219 16.25 17.03 11.86
C LYS A 219 17.56 16.34 11.52
N GLY A 220 18.60 17.12 11.25
CA GLY A 220 19.93 16.59 10.97
C GLY A 220 20.61 15.97 12.19
N VAL A 221 21.74 15.30 11.92
CA VAL A 221 22.71 14.88 12.95
C VAL A 221 23.38 16.10 13.58
N ASP A 222 23.95 15.97 14.78
CA ASP A 222 24.66 17.06 15.44
C ASP A 222 26.04 17.27 14.77
N PRO A 223 26.27 18.38 14.05
CA PRO A 223 27.56 18.58 13.39
C PRO A 223 28.71 18.71 14.39
N LEU A 224 28.44 19.13 15.63
CA LEU A 224 29.47 19.31 16.67
C LEU A 224 29.95 17.98 17.25
N SER A 225 29.21 16.89 17.06
CA SER A 225 29.56 15.58 17.59
C SER A 225 30.57 14.80 16.74
N ILE A 226 30.97 15.29 15.56
CA ILE A 226 31.73 14.50 14.58
C ILE A 226 33.05 13.92 15.13
N GLU A 227 33.79 14.68 15.94
CA GLU A 227 35.03 14.17 16.55
C GLU A 227 34.76 13.08 17.58
N SER A 228 33.67 13.21 18.36
CA SER A 228 33.21 12.14 19.25
C SER A 228 32.78 10.91 18.46
N VAL A 229 32.08 11.09 17.34
CA VAL A 229 31.63 10.00 16.46
C VAL A 229 32.83 9.22 15.92
N LYS A 230 33.82 9.93 15.36
CA LYS A 230 35.07 9.33 14.85
C LYS A 230 35.85 8.64 15.97
N ALA A 231 35.88 9.20 17.19
CA ALA A 231 36.53 8.57 18.33
C ALA A 231 35.84 7.27 18.79
N THR A 232 34.51 7.27 18.88
CA THR A 232 33.73 6.06 19.18
C THR A 232 33.93 5.00 18.10
N ALA A 233 33.90 5.37 16.82
CA ALA A 233 34.13 4.45 15.71
C ALA A 233 35.51 3.77 15.80
N ARG A 234 36.57 4.53 16.07
CA ARG A 234 37.93 3.98 16.31
C ARG A 234 37.96 2.99 17.48
N LYS A 235 37.16 3.21 18.53
CA LYS A 235 37.08 2.29 19.66
C LYS A 235 36.39 0.99 19.29
N ILE A 236 35.33 1.03 18.47
CA ILE A 236 34.70 -0.16 17.88
C ILE A 236 35.72 -0.93 17.04
N ASP A 237 36.43 -0.24 16.15
CA ASP A 237 37.44 -0.87 15.29
C ASP A 237 38.56 -1.53 16.10
N ALA A 238 38.99 -0.93 17.21
CA ALA A 238 39.98 -1.52 18.11
C ALA A 238 39.48 -2.83 18.74
N LEU A 239 38.22 -2.89 19.17
CA LEU A 239 37.61 -4.10 19.74
C LEU A 239 37.43 -5.21 18.70
N VAL A 240 37.11 -4.86 17.46
CA VAL A 240 37.04 -5.82 16.34
C VAL A 240 38.44 -6.32 15.98
N ALA A 241 39.43 -5.44 15.90
CA ALA A 241 40.81 -5.79 15.58
C ALA A 241 41.45 -6.69 16.66
N GLU A 242 41.17 -6.42 17.94
CA GLU A 242 41.61 -7.28 19.05
C GLU A 242 41.04 -8.71 18.90
N ASN A 243 39.76 -8.82 18.53
CA ASN A 243 39.13 -10.11 18.28
C ASN A 243 39.72 -10.81 17.05
N HIS A 244 39.95 -10.08 15.96
CA HIS A 244 40.63 -10.60 14.77
C HIS A 244 42.03 -11.13 15.09
N GLN A 245 42.81 -10.41 15.89
CA GLN A 245 44.14 -10.85 16.30
C GLN A 245 44.09 -12.15 17.11
N LYS A 246 43.14 -12.27 18.05
CA LYS A 246 42.95 -13.48 18.86
C LYS A 246 42.56 -14.70 18.01
N LEU A 247 41.76 -14.48 16.96
CA LEU A 247 41.19 -15.53 16.13
C LEU A 247 41.94 -15.76 14.81
N GLY A 248 43.00 -15.01 14.52
CA GLY A 248 43.74 -15.10 13.26
C GLY A 248 42.95 -14.66 12.03
N ILE A 249 41.95 -13.78 12.19
CA ILE A 249 41.12 -13.29 11.08
C ILE A 249 41.83 -12.15 10.36
N LYS A 250 41.88 -12.24 9.02
CA LYS A 250 42.40 -11.16 8.18
C LYS A 250 41.24 -10.24 7.75
N PRO A 251 41.29 -8.93 8.06
CA PRO A 251 40.30 -7.98 7.57
C PRO A 251 40.29 -7.88 6.04
N ASN A 252 39.11 -7.65 5.46
CA ASN A 252 38.96 -7.41 4.03
C ASN A 252 39.62 -6.08 3.62
N PRO A 253 39.97 -5.91 2.32
CA PRO A 253 40.43 -4.62 1.80
C PRO A 253 39.41 -3.49 2.05
N LYS A 254 39.90 -2.24 2.06
CA LYS A 254 39.01 -1.08 2.09
C LYS A 254 38.19 -1.00 0.80
N THR A 255 36.96 -0.54 0.93
CA THR A 255 36.06 -0.31 -0.19
C THR A 255 36.46 0.98 -0.93
N ASP A 256 36.36 0.97 -2.26
CA ASP A 256 36.56 2.18 -3.05
C ASP A 256 35.37 3.15 -2.92
N ASP A 257 35.50 4.34 -3.49
CA ASP A 257 34.48 5.38 -3.38
C ASP A 257 33.19 5.05 -4.13
N SER A 258 33.24 4.26 -5.21
CA SER A 258 32.07 3.84 -5.98
C SER A 258 31.23 2.82 -5.21
N GLN A 259 31.90 1.87 -4.55
CA GLN A 259 31.26 0.92 -3.65
C GLN A 259 30.72 1.64 -2.40
N PHE A 260 31.49 2.54 -1.78
CA PHE A 260 31.06 3.30 -0.61
C PHE A 260 29.79 4.11 -0.89
N VAL A 261 29.78 4.93 -1.95
CA VAL A 261 28.64 5.80 -2.26
C VAL A 261 27.38 4.97 -2.53
N ARG A 262 27.50 3.83 -3.23
CA ARG A 262 26.36 2.94 -3.45
C ARG A 262 25.85 2.34 -2.14
N ARG A 263 26.75 1.79 -1.31
CA ARG A 263 26.42 1.14 -0.04
C ARG A 263 25.71 2.11 0.90
N VAL A 264 26.27 3.30 1.11
CA VAL A 264 25.77 4.26 2.09
C VAL A 264 24.40 4.83 1.68
N TYR A 265 24.15 5.03 0.39
CA TYR A 265 22.83 5.40 -0.14
C TYR A 265 21.80 4.29 0.11
N LEU A 266 22.15 3.03 -0.16
CA LEU A 266 21.26 1.89 0.06
C LEU A 266 20.96 1.68 1.56
N ASP A 267 21.96 1.83 2.43
CA ASP A 267 21.83 1.62 3.87
C ASP A 267 21.09 2.75 4.61
N ILE A 268 21.23 3.99 4.16
CA ILE A 268 20.61 5.15 4.82
C ILE A 268 19.27 5.49 4.15
N VAL A 269 19.25 5.62 2.83
CA VAL A 269 18.12 6.17 2.06
C VAL A 269 17.29 5.08 1.39
N GLY A 270 17.82 3.86 1.27
CA GLY A 270 17.10 2.75 0.66
C GLY A 270 17.05 2.80 -0.87
N THR A 271 17.86 3.64 -1.51
CA THR A 271 17.92 3.74 -2.98
C THR A 271 19.37 3.73 -3.44
N ILE A 272 19.61 3.41 -4.71
CA ILE A 272 20.85 3.80 -5.37
C ILE A 272 20.92 5.34 -5.51
N PRO A 273 22.12 5.95 -5.57
CA PRO A 273 22.25 7.38 -5.88
C PRO A 273 21.85 7.64 -7.34
N ASN A 274 21.29 8.82 -7.62
CA ASN A 274 21.09 9.25 -8.99
C ASN A 274 22.40 9.72 -9.64
N TYR A 275 22.40 9.88 -10.97
CA TYR A 275 23.58 10.29 -11.74
C TYR A 275 24.29 11.54 -11.18
N ARG A 276 23.53 12.58 -10.79
CA ARG A 276 24.13 13.82 -10.29
C ARG A 276 24.80 13.60 -8.94
N GLN A 277 24.17 12.82 -8.07
CA GLN A 277 24.69 12.51 -6.74
C GLN A 277 25.98 11.70 -6.81
N VAL A 278 26.01 10.62 -7.60
CA VAL A 278 27.20 9.80 -7.77
C VAL A 278 28.34 10.59 -8.43
N SER A 279 28.09 11.32 -9.52
CA SER A 279 29.14 12.13 -10.16
C SER A 279 29.70 13.20 -9.20
N LYS A 280 28.83 13.94 -8.49
CA LYS A 280 29.26 14.93 -7.49
C LYS A 280 30.20 14.32 -6.44
N PHE A 281 29.90 13.10 -5.98
CA PHE A 281 30.70 12.43 -4.97
C PHE A 281 32.04 11.89 -5.51
N LEU A 282 32.01 11.24 -6.68
CA LEU A 282 33.21 10.66 -7.29
C LEU A 282 34.18 11.74 -7.78
N ASP A 283 33.67 12.85 -8.31
CA ASP A 283 34.48 13.97 -8.81
C ASP A 283 35.06 14.85 -7.67
N SER A 284 34.66 14.61 -6.41
CA SER A 284 35.13 15.38 -5.25
C SER A 284 36.48 14.85 -4.72
N ASN A 285 37.42 15.77 -4.53
CA ASN A 285 38.71 15.53 -3.87
C ASN A 285 38.72 15.92 -2.38
N ASP A 286 37.56 16.23 -1.81
CA ASP A 286 37.42 16.59 -0.40
C ASP A 286 37.72 15.37 0.50
N PRO A 287 38.72 15.43 1.40
CA PRO A 287 39.10 14.30 2.25
C PRO A 287 37.97 13.87 3.20
N ASP A 288 37.03 14.75 3.52
CA ASP A 288 35.88 14.46 4.39
C ASP A 288 34.60 14.11 3.61
N LYS A 289 34.68 13.90 2.28
CA LYS A 289 33.48 13.66 1.45
C LYS A 289 32.60 12.50 1.94
N ARG A 290 33.21 11.41 2.46
CA ARG A 290 32.48 10.26 3.02
C ARG A 290 31.67 10.65 4.26
N SER A 291 32.30 11.39 5.18
CA SER A 291 31.69 11.87 6.42
C SER A 291 30.55 12.86 6.12
N LYS A 292 30.79 13.83 5.23
CA LYS A 292 29.77 14.79 4.78
C LYS A 292 28.59 14.10 4.12
N LEU A 293 28.83 13.06 3.32
CA LEU A 293 27.76 12.30 2.69
C LEU A 293 26.92 11.54 3.72
N ILE A 294 27.54 10.87 4.71
CA ILE A 294 26.80 10.20 5.79
C ILE A 294 25.86 11.19 6.51
N ASP A 295 26.38 12.37 6.86
CA ASP A 295 25.61 13.41 7.54
C ASP A 295 24.47 13.95 6.66
N GLU A 296 24.72 14.20 5.37
CA GLU A 296 23.72 14.63 4.39
C GLU A 296 22.57 13.61 4.32
N LEU A 297 22.89 12.32 4.22
CA LEU A 297 21.91 11.26 4.04
C LEU A 297 21.10 11.00 5.33
N LEU A 298 21.73 10.96 6.51
CA LEU A 298 21.02 10.81 7.79
C LEU A 298 20.09 12.01 8.08
N SER A 299 20.41 13.17 7.52
CA SER A 299 19.59 14.38 7.62
C SER A 299 18.47 14.44 6.58
N SER A 300 18.40 13.51 5.62
CA SER A 300 17.44 13.55 4.52
C SER A 300 16.08 12.93 4.86
N GLU A 301 15.04 13.29 4.09
CA GLU A 301 13.75 12.55 4.07
C GLU A 301 13.91 11.11 3.54
N GLY A 302 15.06 10.83 2.90
CA GLY A 302 15.51 9.51 2.50
C GLY A 302 15.52 8.53 3.68
N TYR A 303 16.24 8.91 4.73
CA TYR A 303 16.36 8.16 5.98
C TYR A 303 15.01 7.78 6.57
N ALA A 304 14.12 8.76 6.75
CA ALA A 304 12.84 8.54 7.42
C ALA A 304 11.95 7.52 6.68
N SER A 305 12.03 7.46 5.36
CA SER A 305 11.26 6.52 4.54
C SER A 305 11.87 5.12 4.53
N HIS A 306 13.19 5.00 4.36
CA HIS A 306 13.85 3.71 4.41
C HIS A 306 13.67 3.04 5.77
N TYR A 307 13.93 3.79 6.85
CA TYR A 307 13.77 3.28 8.21
C TYR A 307 12.31 3.11 8.60
N PHE A 308 11.36 3.85 8.00
CA PHE A 308 9.94 3.53 8.15
C PHE A 308 9.63 2.12 7.65
N ASN A 309 10.13 1.72 6.47
CA ASN A 309 9.86 0.37 5.95
C ASN A 309 10.40 -0.73 6.87
N TYR A 310 11.60 -0.54 7.42
CA TYR A 310 12.19 -1.44 8.40
C TYR A 310 11.36 -1.52 9.69
N TRP A 311 11.02 -0.38 10.28
CA TRP A 311 10.24 -0.34 11.51
C TRP A 311 8.78 -0.76 11.32
N ALA A 312 8.21 -0.53 10.14
CA ALA A 312 6.89 -1.03 9.79
C ALA A 312 6.86 -2.56 9.80
N ASP A 313 7.95 -3.24 9.41
CA ASP A 313 8.04 -4.70 9.53
C ASP A 313 8.02 -5.16 10.99
N ILE A 314 8.89 -4.54 11.79
CA ILE A 314 9.11 -4.95 13.18
C ILE A 314 7.89 -4.63 14.04
N LEU A 315 7.31 -3.45 13.87
CA LEU A 315 6.09 -3.01 14.55
C LEU A 315 4.83 -3.59 13.91
N ARG A 316 4.99 -4.45 12.88
CA ARG A 316 3.92 -5.08 12.11
C ARG A 316 2.93 -4.09 11.47
N TYR A 317 3.28 -2.82 11.27
CA TYR A 317 2.37 -1.77 10.79
C TYR A 317 1.52 -2.15 9.54
N LYS A 318 0.25 -1.74 9.54
CA LYS A 318 -0.68 -1.84 8.39
C LYS A 318 -1.48 -0.55 8.22
N ASP A 319 -1.83 -0.21 6.97
CA ASP A 319 -2.71 0.93 6.64
C ASP A 319 -4.12 0.75 7.21
N GLN A 320 -4.59 -0.49 7.28
CA GLN A 320 -5.79 -0.87 8.02
C GLN A 320 -5.33 -1.68 9.25
N LEU A 321 -5.30 -1.06 10.42
CA LEU A 321 -4.80 -1.70 11.64
C LEU A 321 -5.75 -2.81 12.11
N ASN A 322 -7.05 -2.54 12.05
CA ASN A 322 -8.14 -3.49 12.29
C ASN A 322 -9.41 -2.99 11.55
N ASN A 323 -10.56 -3.64 11.69
CA ASN A 323 -11.80 -3.28 10.99
C ASN A 323 -12.29 -1.83 11.21
N ASN A 324 -11.89 -1.19 12.31
CA ASN A 324 -12.37 0.11 12.77
C ASN A 324 -11.28 1.19 12.84
N VAL A 325 -10.00 0.85 12.63
CA VAL A 325 -8.90 1.81 12.82
C VAL A 325 -8.04 1.92 11.56
N ARG A 326 -8.00 3.13 10.99
CA ARG A 326 -7.10 3.49 9.88
C ARG A 326 -5.72 3.83 10.45
N GLY A 327 -4.67 3.21 9.93
CA GLY A 327 -3.30 3.40 10.38
C GLY A 327 -2.59 4.62 9.80
N GLU A 328 -3.24 5.42 8.95
CA GLU A 328 -2.64 6.59 8.28
C GLU A 328 -2.02 7.59 9.29
N PRO A 329 -2.70 8.02 10.38
CA PRO A 329 -2.08 8.91 11.37
C PRO A 329 -0.84 8.29 12.03
N PHE A 330 -0.89 6.99 12.35
CA PHE A 330 0.23 6.29 12.98
C PHE A 330 1.44 6.17 12.06
N ARG A 331 1.24 5.92 10.75
CA ARG A 331 2.33 5.96 9.76
C ARG A 331 2.98 7.33 9.67
N GLN A 332 2.18 8.39 9.59
CA GLN A 332 2.70 9.75 9.50
C GLN A 332 3.47 10.13 10.77
N TRP A 333 2.97 9.74 11.94
CA TRP A 333 3.69 9.90 13.21
C TRP A 333 5.00 9.10 13.27
N LEU A 334 5.03 7.85 12.78
CA LEU A 334 6.26 7.05 12.72
C LEU A 334 7.29 7.71 11.80
N LYS A 335 6.90 8.10 10.58
CA LYS A 335 7.78 8.78 9.61
C LYS A 335 8.32 10.10 10.18
N GLN A 336 7.45 10.91 10.79
CA GLN A 336 7.85 12.18 11.39
C GLN A 336 8.78 11.97 12.60
N SER A 337 8.48 11.00 13.48
CA SER A 337 9.31 10.67 14.64
C SER A 337 10.72 10.23 14.24
N LEU A 338 10.85 9.43 13.17
CA LEU A 338 12.14 9.05 12.61
C LEU A 338 12.88 10.26 12.02
N ALA A 339 12.17 11.10 11.26
CA ALA A 339 12.75 12.26 10.60
C ALA A 339 13.30 13.28 11.60
N GLU A 340 12.54 13.61 12.65
CA GLU A 340 12.95 14.56 13.70
C GLU A 340 13.94 13.98 14.71
N ASN A 341 14.35 12.73 14.53
CA ASN A 341 15.24 12.00 15.42
C ASN A 341 14.69 11.90 16.85
N LYS A 342 13.41 11.55 16.98
CA LYS A 342 12.83 11.20 18.27
C LYS A 342 13.54 9.96 18.78
N THR A 343 14.13 10.05 19.98
CA THR A 343 14.91 8.95 20.56
C THR A 343 14.05 7.70 20.72
N TRP A 344 14.66 6.53 20.55
CA TRP A 344 13.93 5.26 20.53
C TRP A 344 13.18 4.98 21.83
N ASN A 345 13.80 5.26 22.99
CA ASN A 345 13.12 5.19 24.29
C ASN A 345 11.86 6.06 24.33
N ARG A 346 11.89 7.26 23.74
CA ARG A 346 10.74 8.16 23.71
C ARG A 346 9.64 7.63 22.78
N MET A 347 10.00 7.15 21.59
CA MET A 347 9.04 6.53 20.67
C MET A 347 8.32 5.34 21.33
N VAL A 348 9.08 4.44 21.98
CA VAL A 348 8.53 3.27 22.67
C VAL A 348 7.66 3.67 23.86
N TYR A 349 8.10 4.65 24.65
CA TYR A 349 7.30 5.16 25.76
C TYR A 349 5.97 5.77 25.28
N GLU A 350 6.01 6.60 24.23
CA GLU A 350 4.81 7.20 23.64
C GLU A 350 3.85 6.11 23.14
N MET A 351 4.33 5.10 22.41
CA MET A 351 3.49 3.98 21.93
C MET A 351 2.85 3.16 23.05
N LEU A 352 3.58 2.88 24.14
CA LEU A 352 3.09 2.05 25.24
C LEU A 352 2.17 2.80 26.22
N THR A 353 2.25 4.14 26.24
CA THR A 353 1.44 4.97 27.16
C THR A 353 0.30 5.73 26.50
N ALA A 354 0.27 5.75 25.15
CA ALA A 354 -0.72 6.46 24.37
C ALA A 354 -2.16 6.10 24.76
N GLU A 355 -3.03 7.11 24.76
CA GLU A 355 -4.44 7.02 25.12
C GLU A 355 -5.29 7.89 24.21
N GLY A 356 -6.60 7.60 24.19
CA GLY A 356 -7.57 8.30 23.38
C GLY A 356 -7.66 7.80 21.94
N SER A 357 -8.13 8.67 21.05
CA SER A 357 -8.32 8.38 19.62
C SER A 357 -7.00 8.48 18.86
N ILE A 358 -6.82 7.63 17.84
CA ILE A 358 -5.68 7.70 16.90
C ILE A 358 -5.57 9.03 16.16
N TRP A 359 -6.68 9.76 16.02
CA TRP A 359 -6.70 11.07 15.39
C TRP A 359 -6.11 12.17 16.28
N ASP A 360 -6.19 12.01 17.60
CA ASP A 360 -5.64 12.97 18.57
C ASP A 360 -4.26 12.55 19.07
N ASN A 361 -4.05 11.25 19.26
CA ASN A 361 -2.79 10.66 19.65
C ASN A 361 -2.43 9.49 18.71
N PRO A 362 -1.74 9.75 17.60
CA PRO A 362 -1.42 8.74 16.60
C PRO A 362 -0.62 7.53 17.11
N ALA A 363 0.14 7.67 18.20
CA ALA A 363 0.92 6.59 18.80
C ALA A 363 0.03 5.46 19.37
N THR A 364 -1.26 5.72 19.62
CA THR A 364 -2.25 4.69 20.00
C THR A 364 -2.37 3.57 18.98
N GLY A 365 -2.00 3.82 17.71
CA GLY A 365 -2.02 2.81 16.64
C GLY A 365 -1.25 1.54 16.97
N TYR A 366 -0.21 1.62 17.81
CA TYR A 366 0.52 0.43 18.28
C TYR A 366 -0.38 -0.52 19.10
N LEU A 367 -1.10 0.01 20.09
CA LEU A 367 -1.98 -0.76 20.97
C LEU A 367 -3.31 -1.13 20.29
N GLN A 368 -3.75 -0.34 19.31
CA GLN A 368 -5.00 -0.59 18.58
C GLN A 368 -4.89 -1.65 17.49
N ARG A 369 -3.68 -2.09 17.14
CA ARG A 369 -3.47 -3.06 16.08
C ARG A 369 -4.20 -4.38 16.30
N ASP A 370 -4.01 -4.99 17.47
CA ASP A 370 -4.42 -6.36 17.77
C ASP A 370 -5.57 -6.34 18.83
N PRO A 371 -6.75 -5.76 18.50
CA PRO A 371 -7.80 -5.57 19.49
C PRO A 371 -8.35 -6.91 19.98
N GLY A 372 -8.43 -7.06 21.31
CA GLY A 372 -8.90 -8.29 21.96
C GLY A 372 -7.84 -9.39 22.12
N MET A 373 -6.60 -9.14 21.69
CA MET A 373 -5.48 -10.08 21.77
C MET A 373 -4.38 -9.57 22.71
N GLN A 374 -4.73 -9.18 23.95
CA GLN A 374 -3.78 -8.54 24.87
C GLN A 374 -2.55 -9.41 25.22
N LEU A 375 -2.70 -10.73 25.26
CA LEU A 375 -1.58 -11.64 25.51
C LEU A 375 -0.56 -11.62 24.36
N ASP A 376 -1.05 -11.59 23.13
CA ASP A 376 -0.20 -11.47 21.93
C ASP A 376 0.50 -10.10 21.88
N VAL A 377 -0.17 -9.03 22.33
CA VAL A 377 0.46 -7.71 22.46
C VAL A 377 1.67 -7.79 23.40
N VAL A 378 1.55 -8.47 24.55
CA VAL A 378 2.65 -8.60 25.53
C VAL A 378 3.80 -9.43 24.96
N ASN A 379 3.50 -10.55 24.32
CA ASN A 379 4.48 -11.39 23.63
C ASN A 379 5.24 -10.59 22.55
N ASN A 380 4.51 -9.90 21.67
CA ASN A 380 5.11 -9.11 20.60
C ASN A 380 5.91 -7.91 21.15
N THR A 381 5.40 -7.21 22.17
CA THR A 381 6.09 -6.08 22.81
C THR A 381 7.42 -6.53 23.40
N THR A 382 7.44 -7.67 24.10
CA THR A 382 8.65 -8.25 24.69
C THR A 382 9.65 -8.67 23.61
N ARG A 383 9.17 -9.36 22.57
CA ARG A 383 10.02 -9.76 21.44
C ARG A 383 10.58 -8.56 20.67
N ILE A 384 9.78 -7.53 20.44
CA ILE A 384 10.19 -6.33 19.70
C ILE A 384 11.20 -5.49 20.49
N PHE A 385 10.95 -5.21 21.77
CA PHE A 385 11.76 -4.21 22.49
C PHE A 385 12.83 -4.82 23.39
N LEU A 386 12.69 -6.07 23.79
CA LEU A 386 13.60 -6.77 24.69
C LEU A 386 14.29 -7.97 24.03
N GLY A 387 13.89 -8.30 22.79
CA GLY A 387 14.49 -9.39 22.04
C GLY A 387 14.34 -10.75 22.72
N THR A 388 13.26 -10.95 23.48
CA THR A 388 13.02 -12.19 24.24
C THR A 388 11.72 -12.82 23.78
N ARG A 389 11.74 -14.13 23.46
CA ARG A 389 10.56 -14.88 23.04
C ARG A 389 9.90 -15.54 24.24
N ILE A 390 8.83 -14.93 24.73
CA ILE A 390 8.05 -15.46 25.86
C ILE A 390 6.77 -16.15 25.42
N GLY A 391 6.51 -16.26 24.12
CA GLY A 391 5.23 -16.73 23.57
C GLY A 391 4.84 -18.16 23.98
N CYS A 392 5.78 -19.10 24.07
CA CYS A 392 5.45 -20.46 24.54
C CYS A 392 4.94 -20.46 25.98
N ALA A 393 5.47 -19.55 26.82
CA ALA A 393 5.07 -19.34 28.21
C ALA A 393 3.59 -18.90 28.36
N GLN A 394 2.92 -18.51 27.28
CA GLN A 394 1.49 -18.20 27.32
C GLN A 394 0.62 -19.40 27.70
N CYS A 395 0.96 -20.60 27.20
CA CYS A 395 0.13 -21.80 27.37
C CYS A 395 0.73 -22.83 28.34
N HIS A 396 2.05 -22.87 28.47
CA HIS A 396 2.79 -23.79 29.34
C HIS A 396 4.18 -23.21 29.64
N ASN A 397 4.89 -23.66 30.68
CA ASN A 397 6.28 -23.25 30.93
C ASN A 397 7.14 -23.41 29.67
N HIS A 398 8.01 -22.44 29.38
CA HIS A 398 8.81 -22.43 28.17
C HIS A 398 9.71 -23.68 28.12
N PRO A 399 9.75 -24.42 26.98
CA PRO A 399 10.43 -25.72 26.93
C PRO A 399 11.96 -25.61 26.82
N PHE A 400 12.47 -24.46 26.34
CA PHE A 400 13.89 -24.23 26.05
C PHE A 400 14.46 -23.00 26.76
N ASP A 401 13.69 -22.38 27.64
CA ASP A 401 14.09 -21.17 28.38
C ASP A 401 13.42 -21.25 29.76
N LYS A 402 13.86 -20.42 30.71
CA LYS A 402 13.45 -20.51 32.11
C LYS A 402 12.05 -19.95 32.41
N TRP A 403 11.42 -19.27 31.45
CA TRP A 403 10.18 -18.53 31.68
C TRP A 403 9.01 -19.45 32.01
N THR A 404 8.38 -19.22 33.16
CA THR A 404 7.17 -19.95 33.57
C THR A 404 5.90 -19.36 32.99
N GLN A 405 4.82 -20.15 32.95
CA GLN A 405 3.52 -19.65 32.54
C GLN A 405 3.02 -18.54 33.47
N LYS A 406 3.24 -18.67 34.77
CA LYS A 406 2.89 -17.63 35.74
C LYS A 406 3.57 -16.30 35.43
N GLU A 407 4.88 -16.32 35.17
CA GLU A 407 5.66 -15.12 34.86
C GLU A 407 5.20 -14.44 33.57
N PHE A 408 4.75 -15.20 32.56
CA PHE A 408 4.09 -14.62 31.39
C PHE A 408 2.83 -13.83 31.77
N TYR A 409 1.98 -14.39 32.63
CA TYR A 409 0.76 -13.70 33.09
C TYR A 409 1.07 -12.51 34.01
N GLU A 410 2.16 -12.57 34.78
CA GLU A 410 2.67 -11.44 35.58
C GLU A 410 3.09 -10.26 34.68
N MET A 411 3.76 -10.53 33.56
CA MET A 411 4.03 -9.50 32.55
C MET A 411 2.75 -8.99 31.89
N ALA A 412 1.85 -9.91 31.54
CA ALA A 412 0.61 -9.55 30.86
C ALA A 412 -0.29 -8.64 31.70
N ALA A 413 -0.23 -8.77 33.04
CA ALA A 413 -1.00 -7.95 33.96
C ALA A 413 -0.72 -6.44 33.85
N PHE A 414 0.41 -6.00 33.29
CA PHE A 414 0.68 -4.59 33.05
C PHE A 414 -0.19 -3.97 31.94
N LEU A 415 -0.41 -4.71 30.84
CA LEU A 415 -1.13 -4.24 29.66
C LEU A 415 -2.56 -4.76 29.58
N PHE A 416 -2.89 -5.80 30.35
CA PHE A 416 -4.23 -6.38 30.35
C PHE A 416 -5.34 -5.37 30.71
N PRO A 417 -5.17 -4.41 31.64
CA PRO A 417 -6.21 -3.40 31.90
C PRO A 417 -6.51 -2.49 30.70
N THR A 418 -5.60 -2.40 29.73
CA THR A 418 -5.71 -1.51 28.58
C THR A 418 -6.60 -2.11 27.50
N LEU A 419 -7.62 -1.34 27.11
CA LEU A 419 -8.54 -1.68 26.03
C LEU A 419 -8.34 -0.74 24.85
N PRO A 420 -8.27 -1.25 23.60
CA PRO A 420 -8.12 -0.44 22.40
C PRO A 420 -9.45 0.10 21.83
N SER A 421 -10.56 -0.11 22.56
CA SER A 421 -11.89 0.39 22.24
C SER A 421 -12.69 0.60 23.53
N ALA A 422 -13.62 1.55 23.53
CA ALA A 422 -14.58 1.72 24.60
C ALA A 422 -15.96 1.15 24.23
N ALA A 423 -16.68 0.62 25.22
CA ALA A 423 -18.06 0.21 25.04
C ALA A 423 -18.97 1.44 25.13
N GLY A 424 -20.10 1.44 24.41
CA GLY A 424 -21.04 2.58 24.48
C GLY A 424 -21.64 2.79 25.86
N THR A 425 -21.63 1.77 26.71
CA THR A 425 -22.09 1.82 28.11
C THR A 425 -21.01 2.31 29.08
N ASP A 426 -19.85 2.72 28.59
CA ASP A 426 -18.72 3.11 29.41
C ASP A 426 -18.85 4.54 29.94
N LYS A 427 -19.26 4.64 31.20
CA LYS A 427 -19.49 5.91 31.91
C LYS A 427 -18.26 6.79 32.08
N ARG A 428 -17.06 6.28 31.79
CA ARG A 428 -15.83 7.10 31.76
C ARG A 428 -15.82 8.07 30.57
N PHE A 429 -16.55 7.74 29.49
CA PHE A 429 -16.60 8.53 28.27
C PHE A 429 -17.98 9.13 28.03
N TRP A 430 -19.05 8.39 28.39
CA TRP A 430 -20.41 8.81 28.04
C TRP A 430 -21.42 8.55 29.15
N GLU A 431 -22.26 9.54 29.46
CA GLU A 431 -23.33 9.41 30.47
C GLU A 431 -24.43 8.43 30.03
N LYS A 432 -24.75 8.45 28.73
CA LYS A 432 -25.73 7.57 28.05
C LYS A 432 -25.01 6.83 26.94
N ASN A 433 -25.63 5.77 26.40
CA ASN A 433 -25.02 4.98 25.33
C ASN A 433 -25.17 5.67 23.96
N PRO A 434 -24.13 6.34 23.43
CA PRO A 434 -24.23 7.10 22.19
C PRO A 434 -24.49 6.17 20.99
N ALA A 435 -23.87 4.99 20.98
CA ALA A 435 -24.02 4.04 19.90
C ALA A 435 -25.46 3.52 19.79
N GLN A 436 -26.14 3.31 20.91
CA GLN A 436 -27.53 2.90 20.91
C GLN A 436 -28.43 4.06 20.48
N GLN A 437 -28.23 5.25 21.06
CA GLN A 437 -28.99 6.45 20.72
C GLN A 437 -28.95 6.73 19.22
N LEU A 438 -27.74 6.83 18.65
CA LEU A 438 -27.53 7.12 17.22
C LEU A 438 -28.17 6.08 16.30
N LYS A 439 -28.19 4.80 16.69
CA LYS A 439 -28.83 3.74 15.90
C LYS A 439 -30.36 3.85 15.94
N GLU A 440 -30.92 4.21 17.09
CA GLU A 440 -32.36 4.45 17.24
C GLU A 440 -32.80 5.69 16.47
N GLU A 441 -32.00 6.76 16.49
CA GLU A 441 -32.21 7.97 15.68
C GLU A 441 -32.10 7.67 14.19
N TYR A 442 -31.08 6.92 13.76
CA TYR A 442 -30.90 6.54 12.37
C TYR A 442 -32.07 5.70 11.83
N ALA A 443 -32.63 4.81 12.65
CA ALA A 443 -33.81 4.03 12.28
C ALA A 443 -35.06 4.90 12.05
N LYS A 444 -35.15 6.08 12.68
CA LYS A 444 -36.23 7.06 12.47
C LYS A 444 -35.95 8.00 11.30
N PHE A 445 -34.68 8.35 11.08
CA PHE A 445 -34.23 9.25 10.01
C PHE A 445 -34.44 8.61 8.63
N GLU A 446 -33.92 7.40 8.42
CA GLU A 446 -34.03 6.72 7.14
C GLU A 446 -35.29 5.86 7.14
N GLN A 447 -36.38 6.36 6.56
CA GLN A 447 -37.69 5.68 6.58
C GLN A 447 -37.79 4.59 5.53
N GLU A 448 -36.99 4.64 4.47
CA GLU A 448 -36.95 3.60 3.44
C GLU A 448 -36.14 2.39 3.93
N GLU A 449 -36.79 1.23 4.08
CA GLU A 449 -36.17 0.03 4.65
C GLU A 449 -34.98 -0.49 3.81
N GLU A 450 -35.06 -0.38 2.48
CA GLU A 450 -33.96 -0.75 1.59
C GLU A 450 -32.74 0.17 1.76
N GLU A 451 -32.93 1.50 1.77
CA GLU A 451 -31.84 2.45 1.96
C GLU A 451 -31.21 2.31 3.34
N ARG A 452 -32.04 2.12 4.38
CA ARG A 452 -31.59 1.82 5.75
C ARG A 452 -30.70 0.58 5.77
N ARG A 453 -31.10 -0.50 5.10
CA ARG A 453 -30.33 -1.75 5.03
C ARG A 453 -29.01 -1.58 4.27
N LEU A 454 -28.99 -0.81 3.18
CA LEU A 454 -27.79 -0.56 2.37
C LEU A 454 -26.75 0.29 3.12
N ASN A 455 -27.21 1.23 3.94
CA ASN A 455 -26.37 2.25 4.57
C ASN A 455 -25.98 1.90 6.01
N ARG A 456 -26.74 1.03 6.69
CA ARG A 456 -26.50 0.60 8.08
C ARG A 456 -25.06 0.22 8.38
N ASN A 457 -24.43 -0.59 7.53
CA ASN A 457 -23.04 -1.03 7.76
C ASN A 457 -22.02 0.13 7.74
N ARG A 458 -22.27 1.16 6.92
CA ARG A 458 -21.42 2.36 6.86
C ARG A 458 -21.64 3.24 8.08
N PHE A 459 -22.90 3.42 8.46
CA PHE A 459 -23.27 4.17 9.66
C PHE A 459 -22.71 3.52 10.94
N ASP A 460 -22.92 2.20 11.12
CA ASP A 460 -22.39 1.42 12.24
C ASP A 460 -20.84 1.50 12.31
N ARG A 461 -20.18 1.55 11.14
CA ARG A 461 -18.73 1.73 11.06
C ARG A 461 -18.31 3.11 11.54
N MET A 462 -19.00 4.18 11.17
CA MET A 462 -18.68 5.54 11.62
C MET A 462 -18.76 5.69 13.14
N ILE A 463 -19.77 5.06 13.76
CA ILE A 463 -19.87 4.96 15.23
C ILE A 463 -18.67 4.17 15.78
N SER A 464 -18.44 2.96 15.26
CA SER A 464 -17.40 2.06 15.79
C SER A 464 -15.99 2.64 15.65
N MET A 465 -15.72 3.39 14.57
CA MET A 465 -14.44 4.09 14.36
C MET A 465 -14.20 5.16 15.42
N ASN A 466 -15.22 5.93 15.79
CA ASN A 466 -15.09 7.00 16.78
C ASN A 466 -15.10 6.48 18.22
N MET A 467 -15.56 5.25 18.45
CA MET A 467 -15.45 4.55 19.74
C MET A 467 -14.15 3.76 19.91
N ALA A 468 -13.36 3.62 18.84
CA ALA A 468 -12.06 2.97 18.88
C ALA A 468 -11.03 3.92 19.54
N LEU A 469 -10.96 3.84 20.87
CA LEU A 469 -10.09 4.65 21.71
C LEU A 469 -9.33 3.79 22.74
N VAL A 470 -8.05 4.08 22.92
CA VAL A 470 -7.20 3.40 23.91
C VAL A 470 -7.49 3.95 25.30
N ASN A 471 -7.85 3.08 26.25
CA ASN A 471 -8.21 3.45 27.62
C ASN A 471 -7.82 2.37 28.64
N ASP A 472 -7.74 2.71 29.93
CA ASP A 472 -7.43 1.76 31.01
C ASP A 472 -8.63 1.48 31.91
N MET A 473 -9.02 0.21 32.03
CA MET A 473 -9.95 -0.25 33.06
C MET A 473 -9.20 -0.71 34.30
N LEU A 474 -8.92 0.19 35.24
CA LEU A 474 -8.07 -0.06 36.40
C LEU A 474 -8.51 -1.26 37.26
N ASP A 475 -9.82 -1.54 37.31
CA ASP A 475 -10.41 -2.66 38.04
C ASP A 475 -10.31 -4.00 37.29
N ARG A 476 -10.01 -3.96 35.99
CA ARG A 476 -9.83 -5.17 35.17
C ARG A 476 -8.50 -5.82 35.53
N LYS A 477 -8.55 -7.01 36.14
CA LYS A 477 -7.38 -7.82 36.45
C LYS A 477 -7.34 -9.09 35.60
N ILE A 478 -6.13 -9.52 35.25
CA ILE A 478 -5.91 -10.80 34.57
C ILE A 478 -5.95 -11.95 35.59
N LYS A 479 -6.43 -13.12 35.16
CA LYS A 479 -6.43 -14.35 35.94
C LYS A 479 -5.70 -15.45 35.17
N LEU A 480 -5.13 -16.40 35.90
CA LEU A 480 -4.58 -17.62 35.30
C LEU A 480 -5.68 -18.43 34.61
N PRO A 481 -5.33 -19.22 33.56
CA PRO A 481 -6.27 -20.09 32.87
C PRO A 481 -6.97 -21.09 33.80
N LYS A 482 -8.10 -21.63 33.34
CA LYS A 482 -8.85 -22.65 34.09
C LYS A 482 -8.15 -24.00 34.12
N ASP A 483 -7.34 -24.26 33.10
CA ASP A 483 -6.51 -25.43 32.87
C ASP A 483 -5.05 -25.23 33.32
N TYR A 484 -4.78 -24.20 34.12
CA TYR A 484 -3.45 -23.96 34.68
C TYR A 484 -2.97 -25.19 35.48
N ALA A 485 -1.81 -25.74 35.09
CA ALA A 485 -1.39 -27.08 35.49
C ALA A 485 -0.23 -27.12 36.50
N TYR A 486 0.24 -25.97 37.00
CA TYR A 486 1.44 -25.86 37.84
C TYR A 486 1.08 -25.57 39.30
N ASP A 487 1.89 -26.08 40.24
CA ASP A 487 1.62 -26.00 41.68
C ASP A 487 1.92 -24.62 42.31
N ASP A 488 2.53 -23.71 41.55
CA ASP A 488 2.94 -22.38 42.02
C ASP A 488 1.78 -21.36 42.10
N ALA A 489 0.59 -21.72 41.62
CA ALA A 489 -0.67 -21.00 41.78
C ALA A 489 -1.89 -21.87 41.42
N LYS A 490 -3.08 -21.53 41.95
CA LYS A 490 -4.33 -22.22 41.57
C LYS A 490 -4.90 -21.67 40.27
N PRO A 491 -5.59 -22.48 39.44
CA PRO A 491 -6.37 -21.99 38.31
C PRO A 491 -7.32 -20.83 38.68
N GLY A 492 -7.42 -19.82 37.81
CA GLY A 492 -8.28 -18.65 38.04
C GLY A 492 -7.76 -17.63 39.07
N THR A 493 -6.58 -17.83 39.66
CA THR A 493 -5.94 -16.86 40.56
C THR A 493 -5.68 -15.55 39.83
N VAL A 494 -5.97 -14.42 40.49
CA VAL A 494 -5.65 -13.08 39.98
C VAL A 494 -4.13 -12.87 40.06
N VAL A 495 -3.53 -12.39 38.97
CA VAL A 495 -2.07 -12.21 38.87
C VAL A 495 -1.71 -10.74 39.03
N ALA A 496 -0.74 -10.45 39.90
CA ALA A 496 -0.20 -9.10 40.08
C ALA A 496 0.87 -8.79 39.01
N PRO A 497 0.98 -7.52 38.56
CA PRO A 497 2.02 -7.13 37.61
C PRO A 497 3.42 -7.31 38.19
N LYS A 498 4.29 -8.02 37.46
CA LYS A 498 5.71 -8.18 37.82
C LYS A 498 6.55 -8.38 36.55
N THR A 499 7.72 -7.76 36.53
CA THR A 499 8.64 -7.82 35.39
C THR A 499 9.50 -9.08 35.43
N LEU A 500 9.84 -9.62 34.25
CA LEU A 500 10.61 -10.87 34.12
C LEU A 500 12.05 -10.77 34.64
N PHE A 501 12.66 -9.60 34.47
CA PHE A 501 14.07 -9.40 34.76
C PHE A 501 14.38 -7.94 35.08
N GLY A 502 15.58 -7.73 35.63
CA GLY A 502 16.02 -6.44 36.14
C GLY A 502 15.21 -6.02 37.36
N LYS A 503 15.20 -4.72 37.64
CA LYS A 503 14.42 -4.15 38.75
C LYS A 503 12.91 -4.26 38.45
N PRO A 504 12.06 -4.51 39.46
CA PRO A 504 10.60 -4.45 39.30
C PRO A 504 10.12 -3.10 38.75
N ALA A 505 9.07 -3.12 37.92
CA ALA A 505 8.41 -1.88 37.52
C ALA A 505 7.56 -1.33 38.66
N GLU A 506 7.92 -0.16 39.18
CA GLU A 506 7.19 0.51 40.27
C GLU A 506 5.95 1.24 39.75
N ILE A 507 4.77 0.82 40.22
CA ILE A 507 3.47 1.44 39.95
C ILE A 507 3.24 2.52 41.03
N LYS A 508 3.14 3.79 40.64
CA LYS A 508 2.81 4.87 41.56
C LYS A 508 1.31 4.90 41.86
N ASP A 509 0.96 5.46 43.00
CA ASP A 509 -0.43 5.60 43.42
C ASP A 509 -1.29 6.32 42.37
N GLY A 510 -2.42 5.70 42.01
CA GLY A 510 -3.35 6.22 41.02
C GLY A 510 -2.90 6.10 39.55
N GLU A 511 -1.70 5.58 39.27
CA GLU A 511 -1.26 5.40 37.88
C GLU A 511 -1.73 4.07 37.27
N PRO A 512 -2.02 4.03 35.96
CA PRO A 512 -2.22 2.77 35.26
C PRO A 512 -0.93 1.95 35.16
N ALA A 513 -1.02 0.64 35.39
CA ALA A 513 0.12 -0.28 35.35
C ALA A 513 0.95 -0.19 34.05
N ARG A 514 0.31 0.07 32.89
CA ARG A 514 1.04 0.25 31.62
C ARG A 514 2.07 1.39 31.64
N ARG A 515 1.86 2.45 32.42
CA ARG A 515 2.81 3.57 32.53
C ARG A 515 4.06 3.16 33.30
N ALA A 516 3.91 2.34 34.35
CA ALA A 516 5.02 1.76 35.07
C ALA A 516 5.82 0.81 34.18
N PHE A 517 5.12 -0.03 33.43
CA PHE A 517 5.72 -0.92 32.45
C PHE A 517 6.50 -0.15 31.37
N ALA A 518 5.93 0.92 30.81
CA ALA A 518 6.60 1.73 29.81
C ALA A 518 7.86 2.40 30.37
N ARG A 519 7.83 2.92 31.61
CA ARG A 519 9.03 3.47 32.27
C ARG A 519 10.11 2.41 32.46
N TRP A 520 9.74 1.21 32.91
CA TRP A 520 10.66 0.10 33.10
C TRP A 520 11.25 -0.38 31.77
N MET A 521 10.40 -0.51 30.74
CA MET A 521 10.78 -0.96 29.39
C MET A 521 11.91 -0.10 28.84
N VAL A 522 11.75 1.22 28.91
CA VAL A 522 12.66 2.17 28.25
C VAL A 522 13.79 2.67 29.15
N SER A 523 13.90 2.12 30.35
CA SER A 523 14.93 2.50 31.33
C SER A 523 16.32 2.10 30.84
N LYS A 524 17.34 2.92 31.17
CA LYS A 524 18.75 2.57 30.94
C LYS A 524 19.22 1.40 31.82
N ASP A 525 18.51 1.17 32.93
CA ASP A 525 18.73 0.03 33.84
C ASP A 525 18.09 -1.26 33.33
N ASN A 526 17.26 -1.20 32.27
CA ASN A 526 16.71 -2.40 31.66
C ASN A 526 17.84 -3.19 30.97
N PRO A 527 18.07 -4.47 31.33
CA PRO A 527 19.22 -5.23 30.84
C PRO A 527 19.09 -5.65 29.36
N ARG A 528 17.90 -5.54 28.75
CA ARG A 528 17.66 -5.97 27.37
C ARG A 528 17.42 -4.81 26.42
N PHE A 529 16.70 -3.77 26.84
CA PHE A 529 16.24 -2.71 25.93
C PHE A 529 17.36 -2.08 25.09
N ALA A 530 18.45 -1.63 25.72
CA ALA A 530 19.60 -1.05 25.02
C ALA A 530 20.38 -2.08 24.18
N LYS A 531 20.57 -3.30 24.71
CA LYS A 531 21.29 -4.38 24.04
C LYS A 531 20.56 -4.82 22.77
N THR A 532 19.25 -4.99 22.83
CA THR A 532 18.40 -5.39 21.69
C THR A 532 18.46 -4.37 20.57
N ILE A 533 18.28 -3.07 20.85
CA ILE A 533 18.31 -2.06 19.79
C ILE A 533 19.72 -1.88 19.21
N ALA A 534 20.77 -1.91 20.05
CA ALA A 534 22.16 -1.82 19.60
C ALA A 534 22.52 -2.97 18.65
N ASN A 535 22.18 -4.21 19.01
CA ASN A 535 22.43 -5.40 18.20
C ASN A 535 21.60 -5.41 16.90
N ARG A 536 20.36 -4.93 16.92
CA ARG A 536 19.52 -4.81 15.72
C ARG A 536 20.07 -3.80 14.72
N LEU A 537 20.53 -2.64 15.17
CA LEU A 537 21.14 -1.66 14.28
C LEU A 537 22.51 -2.14 13.77
N TRP A 538 23.28 -2.86 14.60
CA TRP A 538 24.48 -3.56 14.14
C TRP A 538 24.16 -4.54 13.01
N ARG A 539 23.19 -5.43 13.21
CA ARG A 539 22.72 -6.35 12.15
C ARG A 539 22.28 -5.61 10.89
N GLN A 540 21.58 -4.49 11.03
CA GLN A 540 21.11 -3.73 9.89
C GLN A 540 22.27 -3.19 9.04
N VAL A 541 23.34 -2.70 9.68
CA VAL A 541 24.51 -2.13 9.01
C VAL A 541 25.45 -3.22 8.45
N PHE A 542 25.69 -4.30 9.21
CA PHE A 542 26.71 -5.30 8.88
C PHE A 542 26.15 -6.60 8.31
N GLY A 543 24.84 -6.82 8.34
CA GLY A 543 24.14 -8.01 7.81
C GLY A 543 24.01 -9.19 8.77
N GLN A 544 24.73 -9.18 9.88
CA GLN A 544 24.64 -10.18 10.95
C GLN A 544 24.71 -9.46 12.31
N GLY A 545 23.89 -9.88 13.28
CA GLY A 545 24.00 -9.44 14.67
C GLY A 545 25.23 -10.02 15.37
N LEU A 546 25.70 -9.35 16.42
CA LEU A 546 26.66 -9.95 17.36
C LEU A 546 25.99 -11.06 18.18
N ILE A 547 24.67 -10.95 18.38
CA ILE A 547 23.81 -11.97 18.95
C ILE A 547 22.75 -12.34 17.93
N GLU A 548 22.61 -13.62 17.61
CA GLU A 548 21.63 -14.13 16.66
C GLU A 548 20.91 -15.36 17.24
N PRO A 549 19.58 -15.46 17.09
CA PRO A 549 18.68 -14.49 16.45
C PRO A 549 18.53 -13.17 17.24
N VAL A 550 18.41 -12.02 16.56
CA VAL A 550 18.28 -10.68 17.19
C VAL A 550 17.03 -10.47 18.06
N ASP A 551 16.08 -11.40 18.03
CA ASP A 551 14.82 -11.36 18.74
C ASP A 551 14.60 -12.60 19.63
N ASP A 552 15.67 -13.34 19.91
CA ASP A 552 15.67 -14.55 20.76
C ASP A 552 16.90 -14.61 21.67
N MET A 553 17.07 -13.59 22.50
CA MET A 553 18.15 -13.48 23.48
C MET A 553 17.72 -14.09 24.81
N MET A 554 18.39 -15.18 25.19
CA MET A 554 18.29 -15.85 26.48
C MET A 554 19.34 -15.30 27.46
N ASP A 555 19.27 -15.68 28.73
CA ASP A 555 20.20 -15.22 29.79
C ASP A 555 21.63 -15.75 29.65
N ASP A 556 21.78 -16.90 29.01
CA ASP A 556 23.07 -17.54 28.70
C ASP A 556 23.58 -17.19 27.29
N THR A 557 22.86 -16.37 26.54
CA THR A 557 23.27 -15.97 25.20
C THR A 557 24.53 -15.11 25.24
N VAL A 558 25.59 -15.58 24.59
CA VAL A 558 26.88 -14.90 24.48
C VAL A 558 26.99 -14.27 23.09
N ALA A 559 27.38 -13.00 23.04
CA ALA A 559 27.68 -12.32 21.78
C ALA A 559 28.98 -12.87 21.16
N GLU A 560 29.09 -12.83 19.84
CA GLU A 560 30.32 -13.20 19.13
C GLU A 560 31.56 -12.47 19.67
N ASN A 561 31.40 -11.18 19.96
CA ASN A 561 32.39 -10.36 20.64
C ASN A 561 31.73 -9.69 21.85
N PRO A 562 31.82 -10.28 23.06
CA PRO A 562 31.15 -9.77 24.26
C PRO A 562 31.58 -8.35 24.62
N ASN A 563 32.88 -8.07 24.57
CA ASN A 563 33.43 -6.74 24.89
C ASN A 563 32.89 -5.67 23.93
N LEU A 564 32.75 -6.00 22.65
CA LEU A 564 32.12 -5.11 21.68
C LEU A 564 30.63 -4.92 21.96
N MET A 565 29.88 -5.99 22.24
CA MET A 565 28.46 -5.87 22.55
C MET A 565 28.21 -5.00 23.79
N ASP A 566 29.00 -5.16 24.84
CA ASP A 566 28.91 -4.35 26.06
C ASP A 566 29.24 -2.88 25.77
N PHE A 567 30.25 -2.62 24.93
CA PHE A 567 30.57 -1.26 24.50
C PHE A 567 29.44 -0.62 23.68
N LEU A 568 28.86 -1.36 22.73
CA LEU A 568 27.74 -0.89 21.91
C LEU A 568 26.49 -0.62 22.73
N GLU A 569 26.20 -1.47 23.72
CA GLU A 569 25.11 -1.23 24.68
C GLU A 569 25.34 0.06 25.48
N ALA A 570 26.54 0.23 26.03
CA ALA A 570 26.90 1.43 26.78
C ALA A 570 26.80 2.69 25.91
N GLU A 571 27.23 2.61 24.65
CA GLU A 571 27.17 3.72 23.70
C GLU A 571 25.72 4.09 23.37
N MET A 572 24.84 3.10 23.15
CA MET A 572 23.40 3.35 22.94
C MET A 572 22.78 4.08 24.15
N LYS A 573 23.16 3.72 25.38
CA LYS A 573 22.71 4.41 26.60
C LYS A 573 23.29 5.82 26.71
N ARG A 574 24.57 6.01 26.34
CA ARG A 574 25.27 7.31 26.34
C ARG A 574 24.60 8.29 25.37
N LEU A 575 24.31 7.83 24.17
CA LEU A 575 23.58 8.57 23.13
C LEU A 575 22.09 8.78 23.44
N ASN A 576 21.62 8.30 24.61
CA ASN A 576 20.22 8.41 25.01
C ASN A 576 19.25 7.87 23.96
N PHE A 577 19.62 6.73 23.35
CA PHE A 577 18.82 6.07 22.32
C PHE A 577 18.58 6.89 21.05
N ASP A 578 19.51 7.78 20.70
CA ASP A 578 19.58 8.47 19.42
C ASP A 578 20.04 7.50 18.31
N LEU A 579 19.11 7.10 17.45
CA LEU A 579 19.37 6.11 16.41
C LEU A 579 20.23 6.68 15.28
N LYS A 580 20.07 7.97 14.95
CA LYS A 580 20.86 8.59 13.86
C LYS A 580 22.32 8.71 14.26
N GLU A 581 22.62 9.19 15.47
CA GLU A 581 24.01 9.29 15.94
C GLU A 581 24.64 7.90 16.10
N TYR A 582 23.89 6.90 16.55
CA TYR A 582 24.41 5.53 16.64
C TYR A 582 24.74 4.96 15.26
N LEU A 583 23.86 5.11 14.27
CA LEU A 583 24.14 4.71 12.88
C LEU A 583 25.32 5.47 12.28
N ARG A 584 25.41 6.78 12.56
CA ARG A 584 26.54 7.64 12.16
C ARG A 584 27.86 7.08 12.68
N VAL A 585 27.92 6.65 13.95
CA VAL A 585 29.09 5.97 14.53
C VAL A 585 29.43 4.70 13.76
N LEU A 586 28.45 3.80 13.56
CA LEU A 586 28.69 2.53 12.87
C LEU A 586 29.23 2.75 11.44
N MET A 587 28.70 3.72 10.71
CA MET A 587 29.11 4.03 9.34
C MET A 587 30.48 4.71 9.23
N HIS A 588 31.00 5.24 10.34
CA HIS A 588 32.37 5.78 10.41
C HIS A 588 33.42 4.72 10.77
N THR A 589 33.02 3.49 11.10
CA THR A 589 33.97 2.40 11.41
C THR A 589 34.74 1.96 10.15
N GLU A 590 35.98 1.53 10.36
CA GLU A 590 36.77 0.85 9.33
C GLU A 590 36.10 -0.44 8.89
N VAL A 591 35.48 -1.19 9.80
CA VAL A 591 34.70 -2.40 9.46
C VAL A 591 33.61 -2.09 8.44
N TYR A 592 32.84 -1.01 8.62
CA TYR A 592 31.80 -0.62 7.67
C TYR A 592 32.39 -0.19 6.33
N GLN A 593 33.61 0.35 6.30
CA GLN A 593 34.27 0.82 5.09
C GLN A 593 35.14 -0.24 4.40
N ARG A 594 35.07 -1.51 4.82
CA ARG A 594 35.71 -2.64 4.14
C ARG A 594 34.79 -3.26 3.08
N GLN A 595 35.36 -3.97 2.13
CA GLN A 595 34.60 -4.77 1.16
C GLN A 595 33.78 -5.85 1.86
N ALA A 596 32.55 -6.12 1.39
CA ALA A 596 31.75 -7.19 1.96
C ALA A 596 32.33 -8.58 1.70
N CYS A 597 32.04 -9.50 2.61
CA CYS A 597 32.32 -10.92 2.42
C CYS A 597 31.32 -11.54 1.45
N THR A 598 31.85 -12.15 0.39
CA THR A 598 31.07 -12.83 -0.65
C THR A 598 30.87 -14.32 -0.37
N GLU A 599 31.58 -14.85 0.61
CA GLU A 599 31.45 -16.23 1.05
C GLU A 599 30.10 -16.44 1.76
N ASN A 600 29.51 -17.61 1.52
CA ASN A 600 28.25 -17.98 2.17
C ASN A 600 28.50 -18.26 3.66
N ILE A 601 27.66 -17.67 4.52
CA ILE A 601 27.73 -17.86 5.97
C ILE A 601 26.74 -18.97 6.35
N PRO A 602 27.20 -20.15 6.82
CA PRO A 602 26.29 -21.21 7.25
C PRO A 602 25.35 -20.73 8.36
N VAL A 603 24.12 -21.24 8.36
CA VAL A 603 23.15 -20.93 9.41
C VAL A 603 23.71 -21.38 10.77
N GLY A 604 23.66 -20.48 11.76
CA GLY A 604 24.19 -20.73 13.10
C GLY A 604 25.71 -20.61 13.23
N SER A 605 26.43 -20.31 12.15
CA SER A 605 27.87 -20.03 12.24
C SER A 605 28.14 -18.63 12.81
N ILE A 606 29.27 -18.53 13.49
CA ILE A 606 29.76 -17.27 14.05
C ILE A 606 30.44 -16.47 12.94
N TYR A 607 30.09 -15.19 12.81
CA TYR A 607 30.69 -14.29 11.82
C TYR A 607 31.57 -13.25 12.51
N HIS A 608 32.86 -13.23 12.16
CA HIS A 608 33.86 -12.41 12.86
C HIS A 608 34.07 -11.01 12.25
N PHE A 609 33.24 -10.58 11.30
CA PHE A 609 33.27 -9.24 10.72
C PHE A 609 34.62 -8.78 10.10
N PRO A 610 35.29 -9.57 9.24
CA PRO A 610 36.42 -9.04 8.44
C PRO A 610 35.98 -7.91 7.48
N GLY A 611 34.67 -7.83 7.19
CA GLY A 611 33.93 -6.73 6.59
C GLY A 611 32.43 -6.94 6.81
N PRO A 612 31.55 -6.13 6.21
CA PRO A 612 30.10 -6.40 6.21
C PRO A 612 29.78 -7.71 5.46
N VAL A 613 28.60 -8.28 5.69
CA VAL A 613 28.10 -9.38 4.85
C VAL A 613 27.60 -8.82 3.52
N LEU A 614 27.81 -9.55 2.43
CA LEU A 614 27.18 -9.24 1.15
C LEU A 614 25.66 -9.42 1.28
N ARG A 615 24.92 -8.32 1.32
CA ARG A 615 23.47 -8.32 1.58
C ARG A 615 22.70 -8.20 0.27
N ARG A 616 21.62 -8.94 0.12
CA ARG A 616 20.67 -8.66 -0.96
C ARG A 616 19.77 -7.47 -0.55
N MET A 617 19.47 -6.58 -1.48
CA MET A 617 18.53 -5.49 -1.28
C MET A 617 17.13 -5.99 -0.91
N THR A 618 16.43 -5.25 -0.04
CA THR A 618 15.03 -5.50 0.27
C THR A 618 14.10 -5.23 -0.90
N ALA A 619 12.88 -5.80 -0.85
CA ALA A 619 11.85 -5.51 -1.84
C ALA A 619 11.65 -4.00 -2.03
N GLU A 620 11.59 -3.26 -0.92
CA GLU A 620 11.48 -1.81 -0.89
C GLU A 620 12.71 -1.13 -1.49
N GLN A 621 13.92 -1.57 -1.17
CA GLN A 621 15.14 -0.99 -1.74
C GLN A 621 15.24 -1.20 -3.26
N VAL A 622 14.87 -2.39 -3.75
CA VAL A 622 14.86 -2.68 -5.19
C VAL A 622 13.81 -1.80 -5.89
N TRP A 623 12.61 -1.71 -5.34
CA TRP A 623 11.54 -0.86 -5.88
C TRP A 623 11.93 0.63 -5.89
N ASP A 624 12.43 1.17 -4.78
CA ASP A 624 12.79 2.59 -4.69
C ASP A 624 14.01 2.93 -5.56
N SER A 625 14.91 1.97 -5.77
CA SER A 625 16.01 2.10 -6.73
C SER A 625 15.51 2.12 -8.18
N PHE A 626 14.56 1.26 -8.55
CA PHE A 626 13.90 1.34 -9.86
C PHE A 626 13.13 2.65 -10.06
N LEU A 627 12.49 3.14 -9.01
CA LEU A 627 11.80 4.43 -9.05
C LEU A 627 12.76 5.57 -9.41
N THR A 628 13.97 5.57 -8.82
CA THR A 628 15.03 6.56 -9.10
C THR A 628 15.49 6.53 -10.56
N LEU A 629 15.40 5.38 -11.23
CA LEU A 629 15.72 5.25 -12.66
C LEU A 629 14.57 5.71 -13.56
N ALA A 630 13.33 5.65 -13.08
CA ALA A 630 12.12 5.89 -13.87
C ALA A 630 11.62 7.33 -13.79
N VAL A 631 11.47 7.87 -12.57
CA VAL A 631 10.86 9.17 -12.27
C VAL A 631 11.66 9.86 -11.17
N ASP A 632 11.29 11.08 -10.79
CA ASP A 632 11.83 11.69 -9.57
C ASP A 632 11.05 11.19 -8.35
N PRO A 633 11.68 10.46 -7.40
CA PRO A 633 11.00 9.92 -6.22
C PRO A 633 10.36 10.99 -5.30
N ILE A 634 10.71 12.28 -5.45
CA ILE A 634 10.11 13.37 -4.64
C ILE A 634 8.74 13.83 -5.16
N ASP A 635 8.35 13.44 -6.38
CA ASP A 635 7.17 14.01 -7.04
C ASP A 635 5.86 13.68 -6.31
N TYR A 636 5.75 12.47 -5.75
CA TYR A 636 4.59 12.01 -4.99
C TYR A 636 4.82 12.07 -3.47
N ARG A 637 3.79 12.54 -2.76
CA ARG A 637 3.66 12.49 -1.30
C ARG A 637 2.21 12.19 -0.92
N GLU A 638 2.02 11.46 0.17
CA GLU A 638 0.69 11.21 0.73
C GLU A 638 0.00 12.50 1.20
N LEU A 639 -1.33 12.44 1.34
CA LEU A 639 -2.10 13.54 1.92
C LEU A 639 -1.88 13.59 3.45
N PRO A 640 -1.87 14.78 4.08
CA PRO A 640 -1.86 14.88 5.53
C PRO A 640 -3.09 14.20 6.15
N SER A 641 -2.90 13.38 7.18
CA SER A 641 -4.01 12.72 7.90
C SER A 641 -4.96 13.71 8.57
N GLU A 642 -4.46 14.93 8.87
CA GLU A 642 -5.26 16.03 9.42
C GLU A 642 -6.45 16.43 8.54
N LEU A 643 -6.35 16.25 7.21
CA LEU A 643 -7.48 16.51 6.31
C LEU A 643 -8.65 15.56 6.54
N LYS A 644 -8.36 14.34 7.01
CA LYS A 644 -9.39 13.36 7.37
C LYS A 644 -9.87 13.54 8.78
N LYS A 645 -9.00 13.96 9.70
CA LYS A 645 -9.34 14.22 11.09
C LYS A 645 -10.55 15.15 11.22
N SER A 646 -10.64 16.21 10.41
CA SER A 646 -11.75 17.18 10.45
C SER A 646 -13.13 16.58 10.18
N TYR A 647 -13.21 15.40 9.56
CA TYR A 647 -14.48 14.72 9.27
C TYR A 647 -14.64 13.39 10.02
N LEU A 648 -13.52 12.68 10.24
CA LEU A 648 -13.55 11.32 10.81
C LEU A 648 -13.40 11.28 12.33
N LYS A 649 -12.99 12.37 12.98
CA LYS A 649 -12.98 12.53 14.44
C LYS A 649 -14.25 13.26 14.85
N LEU A 650 -15.26 12.51 15.27
CA LEU A 650 -16.54 13.00 15.78
C LEU A 650 -16.68 12.60 17.25
N ASP A 651 -17.28 13.47 18.06
CA ASP A 651 -17.75 13.06 19.37
C ASP A 651 -19.11 12.39 19.20
N VAL A 652 -19.16 11.08 19.36
CA VAL A 652 -20.40 10.31 19.19
C VAL A 652 -21.45 10.62 20.27
N ALA A 653 -21.07 11.29 21.36
CA ALA A 653 -22.01 11.74 22.39
C ALA A 653 -22.96 12.82 21.86
N ASP A 654 -22.39 13.75 21.10
CA ASP A 654 -23.06 14.98 20.64
C ASP A 654 -23.38 14.96 19.14
N ALA A 655 -22.78 14.02 18.39
CA ALA A 655 -22.98 13.90 16.95
C ALA A 655 -24.42 13.56 16.60
N THR A 656 -24.88 14.07 15.47
CA THR A 656 -26.16 13.73 14.85
C THR A 656 -25.99 12.66 13.77
N VAL A 657 -27.10 12.03 13.40
CA VAL A 657 -27.15 11.07 12.28
C VAL A 657 -26.64 11.72 10.98
N GLU A 658 -27.08 12.95 10.72
CA GLU A 658 -26.75 13.72 9.53
C GLU A 658 -25.25 14.04 9.46
N GLU A 659 -24.62 14.41 10.59
CA GLU A 659 -23.18 14.65 10.66
C GLU A 659 -22.37 13.39 10.38
N LEU A 660 -22.78 12.25 10.93
CA LEU A 660 -22.11 10.95 10.66
C LEU A 660 -22.22 10.54 9.20
N LEU A 661 -23.40 10.72 8.58
CA LEU A 661 -23.59 10.44 7.16
C LEU A 661 -22.81 11.43 6.28
N GLU A 662 -22.77 12.71 6.66
CA GLU A 662 -21.97 13.71 5.95
C GLU A 662 -20.47 13.43 6.06
N ALA A 663 -19.99 13.02 7.22
CA ALA A 663 -18.61 12.58 7.42
C ALA A 663 -18.23 11.39 6.53
N ASP A 664 -19.10 10.37 6.39
CA ASP A 664 -18.90 9.26 5.44
C ASP A 664 -18.82 9.79 4.00
N ARG A 665 -19.73 10.67 3.60
CA ARG A 665 -19.75 11.29 2.25
C ARG A 665 -18.47 12.09 1.99
N MET A 666 -18.04 12.92 2.94
CA MET A 666 -16.84 13.76 2.83
C MET A 666 -15.57 12.91 2.80
N SER A 667 -15.46 11.87 3.63
CA SER A 667 -14.35 10.92 3.57
C SER A 667 -14.29 10.20 2.23
N ALA A 668 -15.44 9.74 1.71
CA ALA A 668 -15.50 9.08 0.40
C ALA A 668 -15.12 10.04 -0.74
N LYS A 669 -15.56 11.30 -0.68
CA LYS A 669 -15.19 12.34 -1.64
C LYS A 669 -13.69 12.61 -1.62
N LEU A 670 -13.09 12.76 -0.44
CA LEU A 670 -11.65 12.97 -0.30
C LEU A 670 -10.84 11.77 -0.83
N ASP A 671 -11.27 10.54 -0.54
CA ASP A 671 -10.62 9.34 -1.06
C ASP A 671 -10.78 9.24 -2.60
N ALA A 672 -11.90 9.69 -3.18
CA ALA A 672 -12.12 9.76 -4.62
C ALA A 672 -11.25 10.84 -5.29
N GLU A 673 -11.16 12.04 -4.71
CA GLU A 673 -10.28 13.12 -5.16
C GLU A 673 -8.82 12.70 -5.12
N ARG A 674 -8.38 12.10 -4.01
CA ARG A 674 -7.06 11.47 -3.89
C ARG A 674 -6.83 10.47 -5.02
N ASN A 675 -7.73 9.53 -5.23
CA ASN A 675 -7.58 8.50 -6.28
C ASN A 675 -7.50 9.09 -7.69
N SER A 676 -8.25 10.16 -7.96
CA SER A 676 -8.15 10.93 -9.22
C SER A 676 -6.78 11.60 -9.35
N GLN A 677 -6.28 12.19 -8.27
CA GLN A 677 -4.97 12.84 -8.25
C GLN A 677 -3.82 11.83 -8.46
N LEU A 678 -3.93 10.62 -7.90
CA LEU A 678 -2.96 9.54 -8.09
C LEU A 678 -2.81 9.12 -9.55
N ALA A 679 -3.80 9.36 -10.41
CA ALA A 679 -3.76 8.92 -11.80
C ALA A 679 -2.56 9.48 -12.58
N ARG A 680 -2.08 10.68 -12.24
CA ARG A 680 -0.90 11.30 -12.88
C ARG A 680 0.43 10.64 -12.50
N PHE A 681 0.45 9.92 -11.38
CA PHE A 681 1.63 9.24 -10.86
C PHE A 681 1.56 7.73 -11.14
N LYS A 682 0.61 7.27 -11.95
CA LYS A 682 0.44 5.85 -12.28
C LYS A 682 1.01 5.53 -13.65
N TYR A 683 1.75 4.43 -13.73
CA TYR A 683 2.18 3.82 -14.99
C TYR A 683 1.58 2.42 -15.09
N LYS A 684 0.77 2.17 -16.14
CA LYS A 684 0.05 0.89 -16.35
C LYS A 684 -0.73 0.39 -15.12
N GLY A 685 -1.25 1.31 -14.32
CA GLY A 685 -2.01 1.02 -13.10
C GLY A 685 -1.19 1.03 -11.81
N GLU A 686 0.14 0.91 -11.90
CA GLU A 686 1.06 0.93 -10.77
C GLU A 686 1.37 2.37 -10.34
N LEU A 687 1.24 2.67 -9.04
CA LEU A 687 1.56 3.97 -8.49
C LEU A 687 3.09 4.10 -8.34
N LEU A 688 3.69 5.07 -9.03
CA LEU A 688 5.12 5.37 -8.98
C LEU A 688 5.42 6.26 -7.79
N ALA A 689 5.58 5.64 -6.64
CA ALA A 689 5.89 6.30 -5.38
C ALA A 689 6.81 5.41 -4.55
N ARG A 690 7.57 6.00 -3.61
CA ARG A 690 8.43 5.20 -2.73
C ARG A 690 7.60 4.17 -1.95
N ALA A 691 8.20 3.04 -1.60
CA ALA A 691 7.54 1.97 -0.87
C ALA A 691 6.88 2.46 0.44
N SER A 692 7.47 3.46 1.11
CA SER A 692 6.92 4.08 2.32
C SER A 692 5.69 4.97 2.11
N GLU A 693 5.35 5.26 0.86
CA GLU A 693 4.19 6.07 0.44
C GLU A 693 3.08 5.21 -0.19
N LEU A 694 3.39 3.94 -0.48
CA LEU A 694 2.41 2.99 -0.97
C LEU A 694 1.57 2.42 0.19
N PRO A 695 0.38 1.87 -0.09
CA PRO A 695 -0.38 1.13 0.92
C PRO A 695 0.49 0.06 1.60
N SER A 696 0.21 -0.35 2.83
CA SER A 696 0.97 -1.44 3.45
C SER A 696 0.03 -2.43 4.18
N PRO A 697 0.08 -3.74 3.85
CA PRO A 697 0.85 -4.37 2.78
C PRO A 697 0.20 -4.16 1.40
N LEU A 698 0.99 -4.32 0.32
CA LEU A 698 0.45 -4.40 -1.04
C LEU A 698 -0.25 -5.74 -1.29
N PRO A 699 -1.09 -5.85 -2.34
CA PRO A 699 -1.64 -7.12 -2.81
C PRO A 699 -0.54 -8.13 -3.20
N PRO A 700 -0.75 -9.46 -3.04
CA PRO A 700 0.28 -10.48 -3.29
C PRO A 700 0.92 -10.47 -4.69
N ASN A 701 0.22 -9.96 -5.69
CA ASN A 701 0.69 -9.86 -7.08
C ASN A 701 1.45 -8.56 -7.39
N HIS A 702 1.58 -7.63 -6.43
CA HIS A 702 2.38 -6.43 -6.60
C HIS A 702 3.87 -6.75 -6.48
N PHE A 703 4.72 -5.95 -7.15
CA PHE A 703 6.17 -6.08 -7.14
C PHE A 703 6.75 -6.29 -5.74
N LEU A 704 6.44 -5.37 -4.81
CA LEU A 704 6.95 -5.44 -3.44
C LEU A 704 6.66 -6.79 -2.77
N ARG A 705 5.44 -7.33 -2.89
CA ARG A 705 5.07 -8.62 -2.29
C ARG A 705 5.78 -9.79 -2.95
N MET A 706 5.90 -9.79 -4.28
CA MET A 706 6.64 -10.82 -5.02
C MET A 706 8.14 -10.80 -4.70
N PHE A 707 8.70 -9.63 -4.40
CA PHE A 707 10.09 -9.43 -3.99
C PHE A 707 10.34 -9.66 -2.49
N GLY A 708 9.31 -10.06 -1.73
CA GLY A 708 9.46 -10.47 -0.33
C GLY A 708 9.11 -9.40 0.70
N GLN A 709 8.36 -8.35 0.34
CA GLN A 709 7.72 -7.47 1.33
C GLN A 709 6.80 -8.30 2.23
N SER A 710 7.01 -8.14 3.53
CA SER A 710 6.19 -8.72 4.59
C SER A 710 4.70 -8.39 4.42
N ASP A 711 3.83 -9.34 4.70
CA ASP A 711 2.40 -9.08 4.93
C ASP A 711 2.13 -8.36 6.25
N ARG A 712 3.19 -8.22 7.07
CA ARG A 712 3.17 -7.60 8.39
C ARG A 712 2.30 -8.39 9.36
N GLU A 713 2.07 -9.68 9.15
CA GLU A 713 1.41 -10.56 10.12
C GLU A 713 2.39 -11.01 11.21
N LEU A 714 3.63 -11.28 10.83
CA LEU A 714 4.73 -11.66 11.72
C LEU A 714 5.74 -10.51 11.88
N ILE A 715 6.44 -10.48 13.02
CA ILE A 715 7.57 -9.57 13.25
C ILE A 715 8.69 -9.95 12.29
N ALA A 716 9.22 -8.97 11.54
CA ALA A 716 10.29 -9.18 10.58
C ALA A 716 9.98 -10.27 9.53
N GLY A 717 8.73 -10.30 9.04
CA GLY A 717 8.23 -11.31 8.10
C GLY A 717 8.65 -11.11 6.64
N SER A 718 9.54 -10.15 6.35
CA SER A 718 10.09 -9.96 5.00
C SER A 718 11.08 -11.05 4.61
N SER A 719 11.27 -11.25 3.31
CA SER A 719 12.21 -12.23 2.76
C SER A 719 13.10 -11.63 1.69
N MET A 720 14.37 -12.06 1.68
CA MET A 720 15.36 -11.75 0.65
C MET A 720 15.64 -12.94 -0.27
N THR A 721 14.89 -14.04 -0.13
CA THR A 721 15.10 -15.24 -0.94
C THR A 721 14.73 -14.98 -2.39
N GLY A 722 15.60 -15.39 -3.31
CA GLY A 722 15.30 -15.37 -4.74
C GLY A 722 14.19 -16.35 -5.09
N SER A 723 13.30 -15.94 -6.00
CA SER A 723 12.22 -16.81 -6.47
C SER A 723 12.02 -16.71 -7.97
N VAL A 724 11.52 -17.79 -8.59
CA VAL A 724 11.18 -17.80 -10.03
C VAL A 724 10.19 -16.68 -10.40
N PRO A 725 9.14 -16.39 -9.60
CA PRO A 725 8.24 -15.27 -9.88
C PRO A 725 8.95 -13.90 -9.94
N GLN A 726 9.97 -13.65 -9.11
CA GLN A 726 10.75 -12.40 -9.18
C GLN A 726 11.43 -12.25 -10.54
N ILE A 727 12.08 -13.33 -11.01
CA ILE A 727 12.76 -13.35 -12.31
C ILE A 727 11.72 -13.11 -13.43
N LEU A 728 10.62 -13.85 -13.44
CA LEU A 728 9.57 -13.68 -14.46
C LEU A 728 8.98 -12.25 -14.48
N LEU A 729 8.85 -11.63 -13.31
CA LEU A 729 8.41 -10.24 -13.19
C LEU A 729 9.45 -9.25 -13.74
N MET A 730 10.74 -9.51 -13.56
CA MET A 730 11.79 -8.66 -14.15
C MET A 730 11.86 -8.76 -15.68
N TYR A 731 11.52 -9.92 -16.24
CA TYR A 731 11.47 -10.12 -17.69
C TYR A 731 10.20 -9.52 -18.34
N ASN A 732 9.03 -9.67 -17.72
CA ASN A 732 7.74 -9.36 -18.35
C ASN A 732 6.91 -8.28 -17.63
N GLY A 733 7.39 -7.75 -16.51
CA GLY A 733 6.65 -6.82 -15.67
C GLY A 733 6.66 -5.39 -16.20
N PRO A 734 5.75 -4.53 -15.72
CA PRO A 734 5.64 -3.13 -16.18
C PRO A 734 6.88 -2.29 -15.84
N ILE A 735 7.66 -2.68 -14.81
CA ILE A 735 8.84 -1.93 -14.36
C ILE A 735 9.95 -1.91 -15.41
N SER A 736 10.22 -3.03 -16.09
CA SER A 736 11.28 -3.08 -17.12
C SER A 736 10.96 -2.16 -18.29
N HIS A 737 9.68 -2.08 -18.69
CA HIS A 737 9.23 -1.15 -19.72
C HIS A 737 9.33 0.31 -19.28
N MET A 738 8.99 0.61 -18.02
CA MET A 738 9.01 1.95 -17.47
C MET A 738 10.39 2.62 -17.57
N LEU A 739 11.47 1.87 -17.36
CA LEU A 739 12.84 2.40 -17.44
C LEU A 739 13.19 2.90 -18.86
N LEU A 740 12.57 2.29 -19.87
CA LEU A 740 12.88 2.52 -21.29
C LEU A 740 11.92 3.50 -21.97
N GLU A 741 10.93 4.02 -21.23
CA GLU A 741 10.00 5.03 -21.73
C GLU A 741 10.71 6.36 -22.01
N LYS A 742 10.24 7.05 -23.05
CA LYS A 742 10.71 8.42 -23.32
C LYS A 742 10.36 9.30 -22.12
N ASN A 743 11.34 10.10 -21.69
CA ASN A 743 11.30 10.96 -20.50
C ASN A 743 11.51 10.26 -19.15
N SER A 744 11.84 8.97 -19.10
CA SER A 744 12.31 8.37 -17.85
C SER A 744 13.59 9.07 -17.35
N THR A 745 13.85 9.06 -16.03
CA THR A 745 15.05 9.70 -15.46
C THR A 745 16.32 9.19 -16.13
N ILE A 746 16.45 7.88 -16.32
CA ILE A 746 17.60 7.26 -16.98
C ILE A 746 17.69 7.65 -18.46
N TYR A 747 16.57 7.66 -19.18
CA TYR A 747 16.53 8.11 -20.58
C TYR A 747 17.04 9.56 -20.71
N ASN A 748 16.56 10.46 -19.84
CA ASN A 748 16.97 11.86 -19.83
C ASN A 748 18.47 12.04 -19.51
N ASN A 749 19.04 11.19 -18.67
CA ASN A 749 20.47 11.22 -18.36
C ASN A 749 21.32 10.77 -19.55
N ILE A 750 20.84 9.81 -20.35
CA ILE A 750 21.53 9.30 -21.54
C ILE A 750 21.44 10.29 -22.70
N VAL A 751 20.23 10.76 -23.04
CA VAL A 751 20.00 11.63 -24.22
C VAL A 751 20.70 13.00 -24.10
N LYS A 752 20.98 13.46 -22.89
CA LYS A 752 21.77 14.69 -22.64
C LYS A 752 23.26 14.54 -22.98
N ARG A 753 23.75 13.34 -23.35
CA ARG A 753 25.17 13.10 -23.65
C ARG A 753 25.41 13.06 -25.16
N ASN A 754 26.37 13.86 -25.61
CA ASN A 754 26.66 14.05 -27.02
C ASN A 754 27.60 12.97 -27.61
N THR A 755 28.07 12.02 -26.79
CA THR A 755 29.01 10.97 -27.19
C THR A 755 28.53 9.60 -26.72
N LEU A 756 28.83 8.56 -27.51
CA LEU A 756 28.52 7.16 -27.16
C LEU A 756 29.12 6.77 -25.81
N ASN A 757 30.41 7.03 -25.61
CA ASN A 757 31.09 6.72 -24.34
C ASN A 757 30.48 7.50 -23.16
N GLY A 758 30.07 8.75 -23.38
CA GLY A 758 29.39 9.54 -22.36
C GLY A 758 28.02 8.96 -21.98
N GLY A 759 27.28 8.42 -22.95
CA GLY A 759 26.03 7.70 -22.72
C GLY A 759 26.23 6.39 -21.96
N ILE A 760 27.22 5.57 -22.36
CA ILE A 760 27.56 4.31 -21.67
C ILE A 760 27.96 4.59 -20.22
N ARG A 761 28.87 5.55 -20.01
CA ARG A 761 29.25 6.01 -18.66
C ARG A 761 28.04 6.43 -17.83
N ALA A 762 27.10 7.17 -18.43
CA ALA A 762 25.88 7.57 -17.74
C ALA A 762 25.00 6.40 -17.33
N VAL A 763 24.90 5.35 -18.14
CA VAL A 763 24.18 4.11 -17.77
C VAL A 763 24.81 3.45 -16.55
N PHE A 764 26.13 3.21 -16.57
CA PHE A 764 26.83 2.54 -15.47
C PHE A 764 26.79 3.33 -14.17
N LEU A 765 27.04 4.65 -14.22
CA LEU A 765 26.93 5.49 -13.04
C LEU A 765 25.51 5.54 -12.48
N THR A 766 24.48 5.55 -13.33
CA THR A 766 23.09 5.63 -12.85
C THR A 766 22.60 4.29 -12.27
N VAL A 767 23.00 3.15 -12.84
CA VAL A 767 22.49 1.82 -12.44
C VAL A 767 23.37 1.18 -11.37
N LEU A 768 24.69 1.21 -11.54
CA LEU A 768 25.68 0.53 -10.70
C LEU A 768 26.53 1.47 -9.86
N SER A 769 26.49 2.78 -10.12
CA SER A 769 27.22 3.80 -9.34
C SER A 769 28.75 3.74 -9.46
N ARG A 770 29.27 3.12 -10.54
CA ARG A 770 30.70 3.04 -10.87
C ARG A 770 30.96 3.30 -12.35
N GLU A 771 32.22 3.48 -12.71
CA GLU A 771 32.65 3.53 -14.10
C GLU A 771 32.57 2.13 -14.75
N PRO A 772 32.26 2.03 -16.05
CA PRO A 772 32.43 0.80 -16.80
C PRO A 772 33.91 0.50 -17.04
N ASP A 773 34.27 -0.78 -17.06
CA ASP A 773 35.60 -1.19 -17.53
C ASP A 773 35.71 -1.20 -19.07
N ALA A 774 36.90 -1.52 -19.58
CA ALA A 774 37.16 -1.49 -21.02
C ALA A 774 36.34 -2.50 -21.81
N ASP A 775 36.09 -3.69 -21.25
CA ASP A 775 35.33 -4.76 -21.90
C ASP A 775 33.83 -4.42 -21.89
N GLU A 776 33.33 -3.91 -20.77
CA GLU A 776 31.97 -3.39 -20.64
C GLU A 776 31.69 -2.24 -21.62
N VAL A 777 32.63 -1.31 -21.79
CA VAL A 777 32.53 -0.25 -22.81
C VAL A 777 32.48 -0.83 -24.22
N ALA A 778 33.31 -1.83 -24.52
CA ALA A 778 33.34 -2.46 -25.85
C ALA A 778 32.01 -3.17 -26.16
N ILE A 779 31.52 -3.99 -25.24
CA ILE A 779 30.26 -4.75 -25.39
C ILE A 779 29.06 -3.79 -25.50
N ALA A 780 28.96 -2.80 -24.61
CA ALA A 780 27.88 -1.82 -24.66
C ALA A 780 27.93 -0.98 -25.95
N SER A 781 29.13 -0.61 -26.41
CA SER A 781 29.31 0.14 -27.66
C SER A 781 28.83 -0.65 -28.87
N GLU A 782 29.15 -1.94 -28.95
CA GLU A 782 28.69 -2.82 -30.03
C GLU A 782 27.15 -2.90 -30.06
N GLU A 783 26.55 -3.18 -28.90
CA GLU A 783 25.10 -3.32 -28.76
C GLU A 783 24.35 -2.02 -29.13
N ILE A 784 24.85 -0.87 -28.67
CA ILE A 784 24.26 0.43 -28.97
C ILE A 784 24.45 0.81 -30.44
N LYS A 785 25.60 0.52 -31.06
CA LYS A 785 25.81 0.77 -32.49
C LYS A 785 24.88 -0.07 -33.35
N LYS A 786 24.63 -1.32 -32.96
CA LYS A 786 23.76 -2.24 -33.67
C LYS A 786 22.27 -1.88 -33.55
N ASN A 787 21.82 -1.49 -32.35
CA ASN A 787 20.40 -1.35 -32.03
C ASN A 787 19.95 0.10 -31.72
N GLY A 788 20.85 1.08 -31.84
CA GLY A 788 20.57 2.50 -31.60
C GLY A 788 20.02 2.77 -30.19
N ALA A 789 18.92 3.52 -30.10
CA ALA A 789 18.28 3.84 -28.82
C ALA A 789 17.79 2.59 -28.06
N ALA A 790 17.39 1.53 -28.76
CA ALA A 790 16.99 0.27 -28.13
C ALA A 790 18.20 -0.45 -27.49
N GLY A 791 19.40 -0.29 -28.05
CA GLY A 791 20.63 -0.85 -27.48
C GLY A 791 20.95 -0.29 -26.09
N TYR A 792 20.71 1.00 -25.85
CA TYR A 792 20.81 1.57 -24.49
C TYR A 792 19.84 0.89 -23.52
N GLY A 793 18.62 0.58 -23.97
CA GLY A 793 17.66 -0.12 -23.14
C GLY A 793 18.07 -1.55 -22.80
N ASN A 794 18.69 -2.25 -23.75
CA ASN A 794 19.23 -3.59 -23.53
C ASN A 794 20.38 -3.57 -22.50
N VAL A 795 21.27 -2.58 -22.57
CA VAL A 795 22.36 -2.42 -21.58
C VAL A 795 21.78 -2.13 -20.19
N VAL A 796 20.86 -1.16 -20.07
CA VAL A 796 20.20 -0.83 -18.80
C VAL A 796 19.51 -2.05 -18.19
N TRP A 797 18.75 -2.78 -18.99
CA TRP A 797 18.04 -3.97 -18.53
C TRP A 797 19.02 -5.07 -18.09
N SER A 798 20.11 -5.26 -18.83
CA SER A 798 21.14 -6.25 -18.47
C SER A 798 21.76 -5.93 -17.11
N LEU A 799 22.16 -4.66 -16.88
CA LEU A 799 22.76 -4.23 -15.62
C LEU A 799 21.79 -4.36 -14.44
N ALA A 800 20.52 -3.98 -14.62
CA ALA A 800 19.50 -4.06 -13.58
C ALA A 800 19.16 -5.50 -13.13
N ASN A 801 19.52 -6.51 -13.93
CA ASN A 801 19.32 -7.92 -13.62
C ASN A 801 20.59 -8.61 -13.07
N THR A 802 21.69 -7.88 -12.92
CA THR A 802 22.92 -8.43 -12.34
C THR A 802 22.83 -8.63 -10.84
N ARG A 803 23.68 -9.52 -10.31
CA ARG A 803 23.92 -9.62 -8.87
C ARG A 803 24.50 -8.31 -8.31
N GLU A 804 25.30 -7.60 -9.09
CA GLU A 804 25.86 -6.32 -8.66
C GLU A 804 24.77 -5.27 -8.39
N PHE A 805 23.71 -5.26 -9.21
CA PHE A 805 22.57 -4.38 -8.95
C PHE A 805 21.81 -4.78 -7.68
N LEU A 806 21.50 -6.08 -7.53
CA LEU A 806 20.62 -6.59 -6.47
C LEU A 806 21.27 -6.70 -5.09
N PHE A 807 22.59 -6.59 -4.98
CA PHE A 807 23.32 -6.76 -3.74
C PHE A 807 24.01 -5.46 -3.30
N ILE A 808 24.01 -5.27 -1.98
CA ILE A 808 24.73 -4.24 -1.26
C ILE A 808 26.10 -4.84 -0.93
N GLN A 809 27.09 -4.46 -1.74
CA GLN A 809 28.49 -4.81 -1.51
C GLN A 809 29.11 -4.00 -0.42
#